data_AF-A0A495S3H9-F1
#
_entry.id   AF-A0A495S3H9-F1
#
_cell.length_a   1.000
_cell.length_b   1.000
_cell.length_c   1.000
_cell.angle_alpha   90.00
_cell.angle_beta   90.00
_cell.angle_gamma   90.00
#
_symmetry.space_group_name_H-M   'P 1'
#
loop_
_entity.id
_entity.type
_entity.pdbx_description
1 polymer ?
#
loop_
_entity_poly.entity_id
_entity_poly.type
_entity_poly.pdbx_seq_one_letter_code
_entity_poly.pdbx_strand_id
1 'polypeptide(L)'
;MPHSAEPRAPRPARRTIAWITAATLCATAFAGVVATPALADTPTTLTGVILGVGADETQRIVSWYSSADTAQVVQVAPTASLVGDAFPASAVTFAAAGTANISTSGGFNRHATITGLQEDTQYSYRVGSDGAWSSTTTFQTRSFEGDFDFLFYGDPQIGSSGDVAKDTAGWVDTVNVSLQSNPNAELLVSGGDQVDKANTEAQWDGFLAPAQLRNYPWVATIGNHDVGGKAYEQHFYTPNTDRSGQYYVNGDPSSNSSGGDYWFIHKDVLFIDLNSNSYKTSSGGGGDAAHIQYVTDVINAHGAQAKYTVLVYHHAIYSPADHAQDTDNKTRRVDFPTTFSKLGVDLVLQGHDHSYSRSYEIKNGEKAKADEKPGQNEVFEGPGGVVYVTANSASGSKYYDLTTPKPGDATSGAGNGADPLNPSNYWYNSVENQEHVRTFVKVQVQKDALVVQNVRSGTCAAPNAAVEVGRVLWCGPANGTQAAEPVGSVQDEVTIHPNHGDGQDIQVDVPDAAPGEFGWTINGHNGLVDLGTATEKNNAYFEATGQINPITVTDTRRAVAPWSIAAKVGDFTDGSKSFSGKYLGWSPKVVTAGGGAVAGAAIGSGYDGGTGLSDSRALGSAAQGHDRGAAVLGSDLDLKIPVEVDKGSYRGTLTLTAISN
;
A
#
# COMPACT_ATOMS: atom_id res chain seq x y z
N MET A 1 75.29 3.99 19.60
CA MET A 1 76.42 3.31 18.92
C MET A 1 75.92 1.97 18.40
N PRO A 2 76.37 1.54 17.21
CA PRO A 2 75.52 0.89 16.20
C PRO A 2 75.95 -0.55 15.86
N HIS A 3 75.10 -1.26 15.12
CA HIS A 3 75.42 -2.02 13.90
C HIS A 3 74.07 -2.48 13.29
N SER A 4 73.62 -1.98 12.12
CA SER A 4 74.08 -2.29 10.74
C SER A 4 73.90 -3.79 10.42
N ALA A 5 73.28 -4.28 9.34
CA ALA A 5 72.82 -3.69 8.08
C ALA A 5 71.86 -4.67 7.35
N GLU A 6 70.96 -4.12 6.52
CA GLU A 6 70.35 -4.72 5.32
C GLU A 6 71.40 -4.89 4.17
N PRO A 7 71.12 -5.30 2.89
CA PRO A 7 69.93 -5.88 2.21
C PRO A 7 70.26 -6.98 1.13
N ARG A 8 69.24 -7.31 0.31
CA ARG A 8 69.23 -7.59 -1.17
C ARG A 8 69.15 -9.04 -1.73
N ALA A 9 68.11 -9.21 -2.57
CA ALA A 9 67.92 -10.18 -3.68
C ALA A 9 68.96 -9.98 -4.83
N PRO A 10 68.98 -10.65 -6.03
CA PRO A 10 67.93 -11.45 -6.74
C PRO A 10 68.37 -12.61 -7.73
N ARG A 11 67.37 -13.27 -8.36
CA ARG A 11 67.35 -13.94 -9.73
C ARG A 11 68.23 -15.22 -9.95
N PRO A 12 68.12 -16.02 -11.06
CA PRO A 12 67.34 -15.90 -12.32
C PRO A 12 66.67 -17.19 -12.94
N ALA A 13 65.72 -16.93 -13.86
CA ALA A 13 65.43 -17.48 -15.21
C ALA A 13 65.71 -18.95 -15.64
N ARG A 14 64.78 -19.48 -16.46
CA ARG A 14 65.12 -20.13 -17.75
C ARG A 14 64.01 -19.99 -18.81
N ARG A 15 64.40 -19.42 -19.95
CA ARG A 15 63.71 -19.38 -21.25
C ARG A 15 63.95 -20.69 -21.99
N THR A 16 63.03 -21.07 -22.88
CA THR A 16 63.39 -21.68 -24.17
C THR A 16 62.40 -21.24 -25.23
N ILE A 17 62.95 -20.68 -26.31
CA ILE A 17 62.29 -20.32 -27.56
C ILE A 17 62.83 -21.30 -28.59
N ALA A 18 61.97 -21.84 -29.46
CA ALA A 18 62.38 -22.42 -30.73
C ALA A 18 61.39 -22.00 -31.82
N TRP A 19 61.89 -21.26 -32.81
CA TRP A 19 61.23 -20.95 -34.07
C TRP A 19 61.73 -21.92 -35.13
N ILE A 20 60.83 -22.53 -35.91
CA ILE A 20 61.11 -23.00 -37.26
C ILE A 20 59.88 -22.72 -38.14
N THR A 21 60.09 -21.92 -39.17
CA THR A 21 59.19 -21.69 -40.33
C THR A 21 59.66 -22.52 -41.52
N ALA A 22 58.75 -23.16 -42.27
CA ALA A 22 58.74 -23.16 -43.75
C ALA A 22 57.51 -23.86 -44.38
N ALA A 23 56.89 -23.12 -45.31
CA ALA A 23 56.35 -23.52 -46.62
C ALA A 23 55.09 -24.42 -46.77
N THR A 24 53.98 -23.73 -47.03
CA THR A 24 52.92 -23.96 -48.06
C THR A 24 52.75 -25.32 -48.75
N LEU A 25 51.54 -25.88 -48.61
CA LEU A 25 50.85 -26.65 -49.66
C LEU A 25 49.38 -26.17 -49.76
N CYS A 26 48.94 -25.85 -50.97
CA CYS A 26 47.53 -25.55 -51.30
C CYS A 26 46.68 -26.82 -51.23
N ALA A 27 45.56 -26.77 -50.50
CA ALA A 27 44.42 -27.65 -50.71
C ALA A 27 43.13 -26.86 -50.43
N THR A 28 42.36 -26.62 -51.47
CA THR A 28 41.00 -26.08 -51.44
C THR A 28 40.07 -27.06 -50.74
N ALA A 29 39.44 -26.67 -49.63
CA ALA A 29 38.34 -27.42 -49.01
C ALA A 29 37.31 -26.44 -48.41
N PHE A 30 36.08 -26.59 -48.89
CA PHE A 30 34.81 -25.97 -48.51
C PHE A 30 34.78 -25.16 -47.19
N ALA A 31 34.46 -23.87 -47.32
CA ALA A 31 34.00 -23.03 -46.22
C ALA A 31 32.57 -23.46 -45.81
N GLY A 32 32.48 -24.45 -44.92
CA GLY A 32 31.30 -24.63 -44.08
C GLY A 32 31.40 -23.66 -42.92
N VAL A 33 30.56 -22.61 -42.93
CA VAL A 33 30.32 -21.80 -41.73
C VAL A 33 29.69 -22.74 -40.70
N VAL A 34 30.49 -23.27 -39.79
CA VAL A 34 29.97 -23.91 -38.58
C VAL A 34 29.39 -22.77 -37.77
N ALA A 35 28.07 -22.57 -37.88
CA ALA A 35 27.34 -21.76 -36.92
C ALA A 35 27.59 -22.38 -35.55
N THR A 36 28.37 -21.70 -34.71
CA THR A 36 28.36 -21.97 -33.27
C THR A 36 26.90 -21.87 -32.84
N PRO A 37 26.31 -22.91 -32.22
CA PRO A 37 24.97 -22.75 -31.66
C PRO A 37 25.06 -21.55 -30.72
N ALA A 38 24.23 -20.54 -30.97
CA ALA A 38 24.01 -19.49 -29.99
C ALA A 38 23.60 -20.23 -28.72
N LEU A 39 24.45 -20.16 -27.68
CA LEU A 39 24.04 -20.56 -26.36
C LEU A 39 22.79 -19.72 -26.08
N ALA A 40 21.64 -20.38 -25.91
CA ALA A 40 20.45 -19.69 -25.44
C ALA A 40 20.85 -19.00 -24.13
N ASP A 41 20.71 -17.68 -24.06
CA ASP A 41 20.95 -16.94 -22.82
C ASP A 41 20.13 -17.62 -21.73
N THR A 42 20.77 -17.91 -20.60
CA THR A 42 20.07 -18.48 -19.46
C THR A 42 18.95 -17.51 -19.08
N PRO A 43 17.67 -17.94 -19.02
CA PRO A 43 16.57 -17.04 -18.72
C PRO A 43 16.84 -16.29 -17.42
N THR A 44 16.65 -14.97 -17.43
CA THR A 44 16.78 -14.16 -16.22
C THR A 44 15.77 -14.65 -15.20
N THR A 45 16.25 -15.06 -14.02
CA THR A 45 15.42 -15.53 -12.92
C THR A 45 15.20 -14.37 -11.96
N LEU A 46 13.94 -14.17 -11.56
CA LEU A 46 13.53 -13.13 -10.62
C LEU A 46 12.99 -13.80 -9.36
N THR A 47 13.52 -13.42 -8.19
CA THR A 47 13.15 -13.99 -6.89
C THR A 47 13.00 -12.89 -5.84
N GLY A 48 12.53 -13.26 -4.65
CA GLY A 48 12.47 -12.33 -3.52
C GLY A 48 11.58 -11.09 -3.74
N VAL A 49 10.60 -11.16 -4.65
CA VAL A 49 9.68 -10.03 -4.89
C VAL A 49 8.93 -9.71 -3.61
N ILE A 50 8.96 -8.45 -3.18
CA ILE A 50 8.26 -7.93 -2.00
C ILE A 50 7.72 -6.53 -2.29
N LEU A 51 6.53 -6.25 -1.78
CA LEU A 51 5.88 -4.95 -1.85
C LEU A 51 6.14 -4.21 -0.53
N GLY A 52 6.91 -3.13 -0.56
CA GLY A 52 7.16 -2.23 0.55
C GLY A 52 6.27 -0.99 0.53
N VAL A 53 6.21 -0.31 1.68
CA VAL A 53 5.55 0.99 1.83
C VAL A 53 6.22 2.07 0.99
N GLY A 54 5.44 3.04 0.50
CA GLY A 54 5.94 4.26 -0.13
C GLY A 54 6.06 5.42 0.87
N ALA A 55 6.40 6.62 0.39
CA ALA A 55 6.45 7.80 1.28
C ALA A 55 5.06 8.24 1.79
N ASP A 56 4.01 7.89 1.02
CA ASP A 56 2.59 8.16 1.26
C ASP A 56 1.73 7.08 0.55
N GLU A 57 0.40 7.19 0.64
CA GLU A 57 -0.55 6.21 0.10
C GLU A 57 -0.53 6.16 -1.43
N THR A 58 -0.09 7.23 -2.09
CA THR A 58 0.02 7.35 -3.55
C THR A 58 1.22 6.60 -4.11
N GLN A 59 2.06 6.02 -3.23
CA GLN A 59 3.30 5.34 -3.60
C GLN A 59 3.41 3.92 -3.03
N ARG A 60 4.10 3.04 -3.75
CA ARG A 60 4.56 1.74 -3.25
C ARG A 60 5.95 1.47 -3.76
N ILE A 61 6.76 0.74 -3.01
CA ILE A 61 8.09 0.31 -3.45
C ILE A 61 8.04 -1.17 -3.71
N VAL A 62 8.57 -1.64 -4.85
CA VAL A 62 8.74 -3.07 -5.09
C VAL A 62 10.21 -3.37 -5.14
N SER A 63 10.66 -4.37 -4.38
CA SER A 63 12.05 -4.87 -4.39
C SER A 63 12.09 -6.33 -4.83
N TRP A 64 13.17 -6.74 -5.50
CA TRP A 64 13.39 -8.12 -5.96
C TRP A 64 14.87 -8.40 -6.26
N TYR A 65 15.20 -9.68 -6.38
CA TYR A 65 16.48 -10.16 -6.90
C TYR A 65 16.38 -10.56 -8.36
N SER A 66 17.47 -10.36 -9.10
CA SER A 66 17.65 -10.75 -10.49
C SER A 66 18.94 -11.54 -10.64
N SER A 67 18.90 -12.63 -11.42
CA SER A 67 20.10 -13.40 -11.78
C SER A 67 21.00 -12.69 -12.81
N ALA A 68 20.52 -11.62 -13.44
CA ALA A 68 21.24 -10.90 -14.51
C ALA A 68 21.21 -9.38 -14.31
N ASP A 69 22.29 -8.71 -14.73
CA ASP A 69 22.44 -7.26 -14.66
C ASP A 69 21.83 -6.56 -15.88
N THR A 70 20.51 -6.65 -16.01
CA THR A 70 19.78 -6.03 -17.13
C THR A 70 18.90 -4.90 -16.64
N ALA A 71 18.58 -3.98 -17.56
CA ALA A 71 17.56 -2.96 -17.32
C ALA A 71 16.20 -3.64 -17.13
N GLN A 72 15.53 -3.30 -16.03
CA GLN A 72 14.25 -3.90 -15.62
C GLN A 72 13.32 -2.79 -15.15
N VAL A 73 12.04 -3.10 -15.09
CA VAL A 73 10.99 -2.19 -14.67
C VAL A 73 9.99 -2.90 -13.76
N VAL A 74 9.23 -2.12 -13.01
CA VAL A 74 7.90 -2.54 -12.54
C VAL A 74 6.90 -2.07 -13.58
N GLN A 75 6.07 -2.97 -14.10
CA GLN A 75 4.90 -2.62 -14.92
C GLN A 75 3.63 -2.74 -14.06
N VAL A 76 2.80 -1.71 -14.06
CA VAL A 76 1.60 -1.61 -13.22
C VAL A 76 0.42 -1.02 -14.00
N ALA A 77 -0.79 -1.52 -13.74
CA ALA A 77 -2.03 -1.00 -14.27
C ALA A 77 -3.20 -1.30 -13.31
N PRO A 78 -4.29 -0.51 -13.33
CA PRO A 78 -5.51 -0.90 -12.64
C PRO A 78 -5.95 -2.30 -13.08
N THR A 79 -6.24 -3.20 -12.14
CA THR A 79 -6.54 -4.60 -12.44
C THR A 79 -7.72 -4.75 -13.41
N ALA A 80 -8.71 -3.87 -13.30
CA ALA A 80 -9.88 -3.83 -14.20
C ALA A 80 -9.53 -3.54 -15.68
N SER A 81 -8.32 -3.07 -15.96
CA SER A 81 -7.85 -2.80 -17.34
C SER A 81 -7.15 -3.99 -18.01
N LEU A 82 -6.89 -5.08 -17.27
CA LEU A 82 -6.28 -6.29 -17.82
C LEU A 82 -7.33 -7.15 -18.55
N VAL A 83 -6.91 -7.84 -19.61
CA VAL A 83 -7.73 -8.81 -20.34
C VAL A 83 -7.01 -10.15 -20.36
N GLY A 84 -7.50 -11.14 -19.60
CA GLY A 84 -6.88 -12.46 -19.49
C GLY A 84 -5.41 -12.39 -19.03
N ASP A 85 -5.14 -11.61 -17.98
CA ASP A 85 -3.81 -11.31 -17.41
C ASP A 85 -2.85 -10.51 -18.31
N ALA A 86 -3.29 -10.11 -19.51
CA ALA A 86 -2.51 -9.23 -20.38
C ALA A 86 -2.63 -7.77 -19.93
N PHE A 87 -1.48 -7.13 -19.68
CA PHE A 87 -1.39 -5.70 -19.40
C PHE A 87 -1.77 -4.87 -20.65
N PRO A 88 -2.53 -3.77 -20.49
CA PRO A 88 -2.87 -2.89 -21.60
C PRO A 88 -1.65 -2.09 -22.09
N ALA A 89 -1.74 -1.54 -23.30
CA ALA A 89 -0.72 -0.63 -23.83
C ALA A 89 -0.54 0.65 -23.00
N SER A 90 -1.55 1.02 -22.19
CA SER A 90 -1.52 2.14 -21.26
C SER A 90 -0.93 1.81 -19.89
N ALA A 91 -0.44 0.57 -19.67
CA ALA A 91 0.22 0.21 -18.42
C ALA A 91 1.45 1.10 -18.20
N VAL A 92 1.59 1.57 -16.96
CA VAL A 92 2.70 2.47 -16.58
C VAL A 92 3.90 1.62 -16.20
N THR A 93 5.10 2.07 -16.56
CA THR A 93 6.35 1.42 -16.18
C THR A 93 7.22 2.35 -15.33
N PHE A 94 7.83 1.79 -14.29
CA PHE A 94 8.77 2.48 -13.41
C PHE A 94 10.12 1.79 -13.51
N ALA A 95 11.16 2.55 -13.87
CA ALA A 95 12.51 2.02 -14.05
C ALA A 95 13.08 1.51 -12.72
N ALA A 96 13.66 0.31 -12.76
CA ALA A 96 14.33 -0.26 -11.60
C ALA A 96 15.73 0.33 -11.41
N ALA A 97 16.11 0.57 -10.16
CA ALA A 97 17.47 0.84 -9.74
C ALA A 97 17.99 -0.31 -8.87
N GLY A 98 19.31 -0.45 -8.73
CA GLY A 98 19.94 -1.46 -7.91
C GLY A 98 21.35 -1.81 -8.37
N THR A 99 22.00 -2.74 -7.69
CA THR A 99 23.41 -3.07 -7.92
C THR A 99 23.67 -4.57 -7.86
N ALA A 100 24.92 -4.98 -8.07
CA ALA A 100 25.34 -6.34 -7.74
C ALA A 100 25.12 -6.60 -6.24
N ASN A 101 24.63 -7.79 -5.93
CA ASN A 101 24.58 -8.25 -4.55
C ASN A 101 25.98 -8.57 -4.04
N ILE A 102 26.07 -8.80 -2.74
CA ILE A 102 27.31 -9.32 -2.15
C ILE A 102 27.52 -10.77 -2.62
N SER A 103 28.79 -11.18 -2.63
CA SER A 103 29.20 -12.50 -3.17
C SER A 103 28.41 -13.67 -2.58
N THR A 104 28.04 -13.60 -1.29
CA THR A 104 27.29 -14.66 -0.59
C THR A 104 25.84 -14.81 -1.06
N SER A 105 25.23 -13.72 -1.51
CA SER A 105 23.83 -13.70 -1.97
C SER A 105 23.75 -13.96 -3.48
N GLY A 106 24.75 -13.49 -4.24
CA GLY A 106 24.80 -13.62 -5.70
C GLY A 106 23.72 -12.81 -6.42
N GLY A 107 23.87 -12.65 -7.73
CA GLY A 107 22.92 -11.89 -8.55
C GLY A 107 22.93 -10.38 -8.25
N PHE A 108 21.79 -9.75 -8.44
CA PHE A 108 21.61 -8.30 -8.40
C PHE A 108 20.31 -7.94 -7.70
N ASN A 109 20.33 -6.97 -6.79
CA ASN A 109 19.10 -6.42 -6.24
C ASN A 109 18.52 -5.37 -7.18
N ARG A 110 17.20 -5.22 -7.10
CA ARG A 110 16.42 -4.25 -7.86
C ARG A 110 15.31 -3.71 -6.99
N HIS A 111 14.99 -2.44 -7.18
CA HIS A 111 13.80 -1.83 -6.63
C HIS A 111 13.26 -0.76 -7.58
N ALA A 112 11.98 -0.46 -7.48
CA ALA A 112 11.39 0.73 -8.10
C ALA A 112 10.25 1.28 -7.23
N THR A 113 10.11 2.60 -7.23
CA THR A 113 8.99 3.30 -6.59
C THR A 113 7.88 3.53 -7.62
N ILE A 114 6.73 2.90 -7.39
CA ILE A 114 5.47 3.19 -8.07
C ILE A 114 4.91 4.48 -7.47
N THR A 115 4.46 5.41 -8.31
CA THR A 115 3.86 6.69 -7.88
C THR A 115 2.54 6.96 -8.62
N GLY A 116 1.77 7.93 -8.12
CA GLY A 116 0.51 8.35 -8.76
C GLY A 116 -0.62 7.35 -8.61
N LEU A 117 -0.56 6.49 -7.59
CA LEU A 117 -1.65 5.57 -7.27
C LEU A 117 -2.90 6.37 -6.86
N GLN A 118 -4.04 5.87 -7.29
CA GLN A 118 -5.35 6.41 -6.95
C GLN A 118 -5.92 5.62 -5.77
N GLU A 119 -6.74 6.24 -4.94
CA GLU A 119 -7.45 5.57 -3.86
C GLU A 119 -8.42 4.51 -4.39
N ASP A 120 -8.83 3.59 -3.51
CA ASP A 120 -9.85 2.56 -3.76
C ASP A 120 -9.66 1.75 -5.07
N THR A 121 -8.40 1.57 -5.48
CA THR A 121 -8.06 0.97 -6.76
C THR A 121 -7.25 -0.31 -6.57
N GLN A 122 -7.73 -1.40 -7.17
CA GLN A 122 -6.93 -2.62 -7.29
C GLN A 122 -5.94 -2.45 -8.44
N TYR A 123 -4.67 -2.72 -8.17
CA TYR A 123 -3.60 -2.68 -9.17
C TYR A 123 -3.01 -4.07 -9.37
N SER A 124 -2.72 -4.39 -10.64
CA SER A 124 -1.91 -5.54 -11.01
C SER A 124 -0.51 -5.05 -11.36
N TYR A 125 0.52 -5.74 -10.88
CA TYR A 125 1.90 -5.44 -11.23
C TYR A 125 2.73 -6.70 -11.50
N ARG A 126 3.83 -6.50 -12.24
CA ARG A 126 4.89 -7.48 -12.46
C ARG A 126 6.24 -6.78 -12.60
N VAL A 127 7.32 -7.49 -12.30
CA VAL A 127 8.69 -6.96 -12.38
C VAL A 127 9.50 -7.72 -13.41
N GLY A 128 10.51 -7.07 -13.99
CA GLY A 128 11.42 -7.69 -14.95
C GLY A 128 11.55 -6.90 -16.24
N SER A 129 11.67 -7.61 -17.35
CA SER A 129 11.85 -7.04 -18.69
C SER A 129 11.17 -7.91 -19.76
N ASP A 130 11.13 -7.42 -21.00
CA ASP A 130 10.54 -8.15 -22.12
C ASP A 130 11.16 -9.54 -22.28
N GLY A 131 10.32 -10.58 -22.23
CA GLY A 131 10.72 -11.98 -22.29
C GLY A 131 11.14 -12.60 -20.96
N ALA A 132 11.25 -11.82 -19.88
CA ALA A 132 11.64 -12.28 -18.54
C ALA A 132 10.87 -11.52 -17.44
N TRP A 133 9.54 -11.72 -17.40
CA TRP A 133 8.66 -11.14 -16.39
C TRP A 133 8.46 -12.10 -15.21
N SER A 134 8.29 -11.53 -14.01
CA SER A 134 7.74 -12.26 -12.87
C SER A 134 6.30 -12.71 -13.14
N SER A 135 5.76 -13.56 -12.26
CA SER A 135 4.31 -13.71 -12.18
C SER A 135 3.65 -12.35 -11.89
N THR A 136 2.46 -12.17 -12.43
CA THR A 136 1.61 -11.01 -12.12
C THR A 136 1.02 -11.20 -10.73
N THR A 137 1.08 -10.16 -9.91
CA THR A 137 0.45 -10.11 -8.59
C THR A 137 -0.38 -8.83 -8.47
N THR A 138 -1.12 -8.69 -7.37
CA THR A 138 -2.00 -7.53 -7.15
C THR A 138 -1.77 -6.88 -5.80
N PHE A 139 -2.09 -5.59 -5.69
CA PHE A 139 -2.28 -4.92 -4.41
C PHE A 139 -3.49 -3.99 -4.50
N GLN A 140 -3.99 -3.57 -3.35
CA GLN A 140 -5.16 -2.71 -3.24
C GLN A 140 -4.78 -1.42 -2.53
N THR A 141 -5.03 -0.27 -3.14
CA THR A 141 -5.12 1.00 -2.40
C THR A 141 -6.50 1.11 -1.76
N ARG A 142 -6.57 1.70 -0.58
CA ARG A 142 -7.84 2.07 0.09
C ARG A 142 -8.07 3.56 -0.10
N SER A 143 -9.13 4.09 0.52
CA SER A 143 -9.24 5.53 0.76
C SER A 143 -7.93 6.04 1.37
N PHE A 144 -7.47 7.20 0.94
CA PHE A 144 -6.25 7.82 1.46
C PHE A 144 -6.47 8.59 2.77
N GLU A 145 -7.69 8.51 3.32
CA GLU A 145 -8.07 9.15 4.58
C GLU A 145 -8.79 8.16 5.51
N GLY A 146 -8.98 8.60 6.76
CA GLY A 146 -9.78 7.90 7.76
C GLY A 146 -9.09 6.71 8.43
N ASP A 147 -9.90 5.96 9.18
CA ASP A 147 -9.43 4.86 10.02
C ASP A 147 -8.75 3.75 9.19
N PHE A 148 -7.76 3.09 9.78
CA PHE A 148 -7.14 1.91 9.19
C PHE A 148 -6.53 1.00 10.25
N ASP A 149 -6.36 -0.27 9.90
CA ASP A 149 -5.67 -1.25 10.75
C ASP A 149 -4.28 -1.54 10.15
N PHE A 150 -3.28 -1.76 11.01
CA PHE A 150 -2.03 -2.39 10.62
C PHE A 150 -1.65 -3.54 11.55
N LEU A 151 -0.84 -4.47 11.04
CA LEU A 151 -0.43 -5.67 11.77
C LEU A 151 1.07 -5.63 12.03
N PHE A 152 1.48 -5.77 13.29
CA PHE A 152 2.86 -5.73 13.74
C PHE A 152 3.34 -7.12 14.17
N TYR A 153 4.53 -7.51 13.71
CA TYR A 153 5.09 -8.85 13.89
C TYR A 153 6.48 -8.78 14.52
N GLY A 154 6.65 -9.38 15.70
CA GLY A 154 7.95 -9.54 16.33
C GLY A 154 8.70 -10.75 15.78
N ASP A 155 9.98 -10.56 15.47
CA ASP A 155 11.00 -11.61 15.39
C ASP A 155 10.58 -12.92 14.68
N PRO A 156 10.22 -12.90 13.38
CA PRO A 156 10.14 -14.13 12.60
C PRO A 156 11.44 -14.93 12.66
N GLN A 157 12.58 -14.24 12.64
CA GLN A 157 13.94 -14.74 12.87
C GLN A 157 14.17 -16.14 12.27
N ILE A 158 13.93 -16.26 10.97
CA ILE A 158 13.94 -17.55 10.27
C ILE A 158 15.33 -18.20 10.40
N GLY A 159 15.36 -19.45 10.84
CA GLY A 159 16.57 -20.23 11.11
C GLY A 159 16.94 -20.28 12.58
N SER A 160 16.34 -19.46 13.44
CA SER A 160 16.66 -19.40 14.87
C SER A 160 16.43 -20.74 15.56
N SER A 161 15.38 -21.50 15.21
CA SER A 161 15.12 -22.83 15.81
C SER A 161 16.16 -23.89 15.39
N GLY A 162 16.99 -23.59 14.40
CA GLY A 162 17.88 -24.54 13.72
C GLY A 162 17.19 -25.33 12.61
N ASP A 163 15.90 -25.10 12.36
CA ASP A 163 15.12 -25.72 11.29
C ASP A 163 14.36 -24.64 10.50
N VAL A 164 14.98 -24.19 9.39
CA VAL A 164 14.42 -23.15 8.51
C VAL A 164 13.02 -23.51 8.01
N ALA A 165 12.73 -24.78 7.75
CA ALA A 165 11.43 -25.19 7.22
C ALA A 165 10.32 -25.04 8.27
N LYS A 166 10.59 -25.38 9.54
CA LYS A 166 9.60 -25.19 10.62
C LYS A 166 9.38 -23.72 10.94
N ASP A 167 10.45 -22.92 10.98
CA ASP A 167 10.35 -21.47 11.19
C ASP A 167 9.52 -20.83 10.08
N THR A 168 9.80 -21.21 8.82
CA THR A 168 9.03 -20.77 7.65
C THR A 168 7.56 -21.16 7.75
N ALA A 169 7.26 -22.40 8.16
CA ALA A 169 5.89 -22.86 8.31
C ALA A 169 5.12 -22.05 9.38
N GLY A 170 5.75 -21.76 10.52
CA GLY A 170 5.16 -20.92 11.57
C GLY A 170 4.96 -19.47 11.12
N TRP A 171 5.91 -18.91 10.37
CA TRP A 171 5.78 -17.56 9.83
C TRP A 171 4.65 -17.45 8.79
N VAL A 172 4.62 -18.36 7.81
CA VAL A 172 3.56 -18.43 6.80
C VAL A 172 2.19 -18.58 7.44
N ASP A 173 2.06 -19.46 8.42
CA ASP A 173 0.80 -19.68 9.14
C ASP A 173 0.36 -18.42 9.91
N THR A 174 1.29 -17.72 10.58
CA THR A 174 0.96 -16.47 11.28
C THR A 174 0.44 -15.40 10.32
N VAL A 175 1.09 -15.18 9.17
CA VAL A 175 0.64 -14.21 8.15
C VAL A 175 -0.72 -14.61 7.57
N ASN A 176 -0.96 -15.90 7.35
CA ASN A 176 -2.26 -16.39 6.88
C ASN A 176 -3.37 -16.09 7.88
N VAL A 177 -3.18 -16.46 9.15
CA VAL A 177 -4.17 -16.29 10.23
C VAL A 177 -4.45 -14.82 10.49
N SER A 178 -3.42 -13.99 10.58
CA SER A 178 -3.56 -12.57 10.90
C SER A 178 -4.35 -11.83 9.82
N LEU A 179 -4.09 -12.12 8.54
CA LEU A 179 -4.81 -11.50 7.41
C LEU A 179 -6.16 -12.14 7.13
N GLN A 180 -6.38 -13.42 7.48
CA GLN A 180 -7.70 -14.04 7.40
C GLN A 180 -8.70 -13.35 8.35
N SER A 181 -8.24 -12.98 9.54
CA SER A 181 -9.04 -12.25 10.54
C SER A 181 -9.04 -10.73 10.32
N ASN A 182 -8.05 -10.18 9.61
CA ASN A 182 -7.91 -8.75 9.35
C ASN A 182 -7.68 -8.47 7.85
N PRO A 183 -8.64 -8.79 6.96
CA PRO A 183 -8.48 -8.65 5.51
C PRO A 183 -8.40 -7.20 5.03
N ASN A 184 -8.69 -6.24 5.91
CA ASN A 184 -8.63 -4.81 5.63
C ASN A 184 -7.39 -4.13 6.22
N ALA A 185 -6.46 -4.88 6.82
CA ALA A 185 -5.19 -4.31 7.25
C ALA A 185 -4.48 -3.66 6.06
N GLU A 186 -3.98 -2.45 6.24
CA GLU A 186 -3.37 -1.67 5.16
C GLU A 186 -1.84 -1.80 5.13
N LEU A 187 -1.21 -2.14 6.25
CA LEU A 187 0.24 -2.28 6.40
C LEU A 187 0.60 -3.54 7.21
N LEU A 188 1.74 -4.15 6.86
CA LEU A 188 2.41 -5.20 7.64
C LEU A 188 3.73 -4.64 8.18
N VAL A 189 3.84 -4.50 9.49
CA VAL A 189 4.96 -3.84 10.17
C VAL A 189 5.86 -4.86 10.86
N SER A 190 7.16 -4.75 10.62
CA SER A 190 8.20 -5.60 11.19
C SER A 190 8.66 -5.08 12.55
N GLY A 191 8.93 -5.95 13.51
CA GLY A 191 9.72 -5.64 14.71
C GLY A 191 11.22 -5.84 14.55
N GLY A 192 11.68 -6.22 13.35
CA GLY A 192 13.07 -6.61 13.07
C GLY A 192 13.31 -8.10 13.15
N ASP A 193 14.56 -8.51 12.90
CA ASP A 193 15.02 -9.89 12.88
C ASP A 193 14.19 -10.75 11.94
N GLN A 194 14.25 -10.46 10.63
CA GLN A 194 13.57 -11.29 9.63
C GLN A 194 14.22 -12.67 9.55
N VAL A 195 15.55 -12.72 9.67
CA VAL A 195 16.38 -13.91 9.56
C VAL A 195 17.31 -14.04 10.76
N ASP A 196 17.75 -15.25 11.09
CA ASP A 196 18.71 -15.49 12.19
C ASP A 196 20.15 -15.13 11.79
N LYS A 197 20.48 -15.17 10.50
CA LYS A 197 21.82 -14.88 9.98
C LYS A 197 21.72 -14.02 8.73
N ALA A 198 22.05 -12.73 8.89
CA ALA A 198 21.94 -11.69 7.88
C ALA A 198 22.14 -12.11 6.41
N ASN A 199 23.22 -12.85 6.06
CA ASN A 199 23.52 -13.18 4.66
C ASN A 199 23.16 -14.63 4.25
N THR A 200 22.30 -15.33 4.99
CA THR A 200 21.87 -16.70 4.65
C THR A 200 20.61 -16.66 3.81
N GLU A 201 20.74 -16.71 2.48
CA GLU A 201 19.61 -16.55 1.55
C GLU A 201 18.49 -17.60 1.74
N ALA A 202 18.80 -18.83 2.19
CA ALA A 202 17.76 -19.80 2.49
C ALA A 202 16.81 -19.36 3.62
N GLN A 203 17.29 -18.52 4.56
CA GLN A 203 16.44 -17.93 5.60
C GLN A 203 15.61 -16.79 5.03
N TRP A 204 16.17 -15.98 4.12
CA TRP A 204 15.42 -14.95 3.39
C TRP A 204 14.32 -15.54 2.50
N ASP A 205 14.61 -16.64 1.79
CA ASP A 205 13.61 -17.39 1.03
C ASP A 205 12.46 -17.86 1.92
N GLY A 206 12.78 -18.34 3.13
CA GLY A 206 11.79 -18.72 4.15
C GLY A 206 10.98 -17.53 4.67
N PHE A 207 11.62 -16.40 4.92
CA PHE A 207 10.94 -15.16 5.33
C PHE A 207 10.00 -14.62 4.23
N LEU A 208 10.43 -14.67 2.97
CA LEU A 208 9.68 -14.19 1.80
C LEU A 208 8.67 -15.21 1.24
N ALA A 209 8.52 -16.36 1.90
CA ALA A 209 7.61 -17.42 1.51
C ALA A 209 6.12 -17.03 1.54
N PRO A 210 5.60 -16.22 2.49
CA PRO A 210 4.20 -15.80 2.46
C PRO A 210 3.91 -15.00 1.17
N ALA A 211 2.92 -15.43 0.41
CA ALA A 211 2.54 -14.77 -0.85
C ALA A 211 2.10 -13.31 -0.60
N GLN A 212 1.46 -13.08 0.54
CA GLN A 212 0.89 -11.80 0.97
C GLN A 212 1.91 -10.66 1.07
N LEU A 213 3.20 -10.96 1.25
CA LEU A 213 4.27 -9.95 1.21
C LEU A 213 4.43 -9.31 -0.20
N ARG A 214 3.76 -9.86 -1.23
CA ARG A 214 3.66 -9.28 -2.58
C ARG A 214 2.35 -8.53 -2.80
N ASN A 215 1.46 -8.51 -1.81
CA ASN A 215 0.12 -7.93 -1.92
C ASN A 215 -0.11 -6.80 -0.91
N TYR A 216 0.50 -6.89 0.27
CA TYR A 216 0.41 -5.90 1.33
C TYR A 216 1.76 -5.18 1.50
N PRO A 217 1.76 -3.85 1.74
CA PRO A 217 2.99 -3.10 1.96
C PRO A 217 3.68 -3.53 3.26
N TRP A 218 4.93 -3.94 3.13
CA TRP A 218 5.82 -4.27 4.24
C TRP A 218 6.56 -3.01 4.72
N VAL A 219 6.51 -2.77 6.04
CA VAL A 219 7.26 -1.73 6.75
C VAL A 219 8.41 -2.44 7.46
N ALA A 220 9.62 -2.29 6.91
CA ALA A 220 10.79 -3.06 7.30
C ALA A 220 11.61 -2.34 8.38
N THR A 221 11.64 -2.91 9.58
CA THR A 221 12.56 -2.54 10.66
C THR A 221 13.75 -3.49 10.66
N ILE A 222 14.94 -2.97 10.89
CA ILE A 222 16.19 -3.75 10.92
C ILE A 222 16.51 -4.24 12.34
N GLY A 223 16.72 -5.54 12.51
CA GLY A 223 17.13 -6.15 13.77
C GLY A 223 18.61 -6.46 13.87
N ASN A 224 19.06 -6.95 15.04
CA ASN A 224 20.47 -7.24 15.28
C ASN A 224 20.96 -8.49 14.54
N HIS A 225 20.06 -9.37 14.11
CA HIS A 225 20.40 -10.50 13.24
C HIS A 225 20.43 -10.13 11.75
N ASP A 226 19.80 -9.01 11.38
CA ASP A 226 19.79 -8.47 10.01
C ASP A 226 21.00 -7.55 9.74
N VAL A 227 21.39 -6.73 10.73
CA VAL A 227 22.37 -5.63 10.58
C VAL A 227 23.77 -6.11 10.18
N GLY A 228 24.15 -7.33 10.55
CA GLY A 228 25.48 -7.89 10.36
C GLY A 228 25.85 -8.21 8.90
N GLY A 229 24.93 -7.98 7.96
CA GLY A 229 25.08 -8.26 6.55
C GLY A 229 24.46 -7.19 5.67
N LYS A 230 24.65 -7.30 4.35
CA LYS A 230 24.09 -6.36 3.36
C LYS A 230 22.77 -6.83 2.78
N ALA A 231 22.40 -8.09 3.00
CA ALA A 231 21.22 -8.70 2.41
C ALA A 231 19.92 -7.98 2.79
N TYR A 232 19.82 -7.42 4.00
CA TYR A 232 18.66 -6.61 4.42
C TYR A 232 18.39 -5.46 3.43
N GLU A 233 19.40 -4.65 3.11
CA GLU A 233 19.26 -3.55 2.13
C GLU A 233 19.16 -4.02 0.68
N GLN A 234 19.52 -5.28 0.41
CA GLN A 234 19.36 -5.87 -0.91
C GLN A 234 17.92 -6.36 -1.12
N HIS A 235 17.28 -6.91 -0.07
CA HIS A 235 15.88 -7.32 -0.08
C HIS A 235 14.92 -6.14 0.11
N PHE A 236 15.30 -5.12 0.88
CA PHE A 236 14.44 -3.99 1.22
C PHE A 236 14.98 -2.64 0.75
N TYR A 237 14.09 -1.87 0.14
CA TYR A 237 14.28 -0.45 -0.12
C TYR A 237 13.14 0.31 0.54
N THR A 238 13.45 1.31 1.38
CA THR A 238 12.48 2.04 2.19
C THR A 238 12.40 3.52 1.74
N PRO A 239 11.25 4.19 1.96
CA PRO A 239 11.07 5.59 1.59
C PRO A 239 11.83 6.52 2.53
N ASN A 240 12.27 7.69 2.06
CA ASN A 240 12.90 8.74 2.88
C ASN A 240 14.05 8.27 3.80
N THR A 241 14.77 7.21 3.43
CA THR A 241 15.86 6.67 4.25
C THR A 241 17.04 7.64 4.32
N ASP A 242 17.46 7.99 5.53
CA ASP A 242 18.78 8.58 5.74
C ASP A 242 19.82 7.47 5.87
N ARG A 243 20.67 7.35 4.84
CA ARG A 243 21.76 6.37 4.78
C ARG A 243 23.10 6.95 5.24
N SER A 244 23.08 8.00 6.05
CA SER A 244 24.30 8.57 6.65
C SER A 244 24.95 7.59 7.61
N GLY A 245 26.29 7.61 7.69
CA GLY A 245 27.06 6.67 8.51
C GLY A 245 26.66 6.64 10.00
N GLN A 246 26.09 7.72 10.52
CA GLN A 246 25.59 7.77 11.89
C GLN A 246 24.44 6.80 12.20
N TYR A 247 23.81 6.20 11.17
CA TYR A 247 22.74 5.21 11.30
C TYR A 247 23.20 3.80 10.88
N TYR A 248 24.51 3.57 10.80
CA TYR A 248 25.12 2.26 10.55
C TYR A 248 25.91 1.80 11.77
N VAL A 249 25.92 0.49 12.03
CA VAL A 249 26.58 -0.11 13.21
C VAL A 249 28.09 0.20 13.28
N ASN A 250 28.73 0.42 12.13
CA ASN A 250 30.15 0.69 12.02
C ASN A 250 30.48 2.08 11.45
N GLY A 251 29.50 2.97 11.29
CA GLY A 251 29.73 4.29 10.70
C GLY A 251 29.89 4.36 9.19
N ASP A 252 29.81 3.23 8.48
CA ASP A 252 30.15 3.14 7.06
C ASP A 252 29.02 2.51 6.23
N PRO A 253 28.23 3.33 5.50
CA PRO A 253 27.17 2.86 4.61
C PRO A 253 27.67 2.00 3.44
N SER A 254 28.95 2.12 3.07
CA SER A 254 29.56 1.36 1.98
C SER A 254 30.06 -0.02 2.41
N SER A 255 30.03 -0.31 3.72
CA SER A 255 30.45 -1.58 4.28
C SER A 255 29.44 -2.72 3.99
N ASN A 256 29.81 -3.93 4.39
CA ASN A 256 28.94 -5.12 4.30
C ASN A 256 27.88 -5.19 5.42
N SER A 257 27.60 -4.08 6.10
CA SER A 257 26.50 -3.99 7.07
C SER A 257 25.37 -3.15 6.50
N SER A 258 24.17 -3.42 6.98
CA SER A 258 22.96 -2.67 6.65
C SER A 258 22.62 -1.66 7.74
N GLY A 259 21.84 -0.65 7.39
CA GLY A 259 21.39 0.37 8.32
C GLY A 259 20.55 1.45 7.67
N GLY A 260 20.52 2.61 8.32
CA GLY A 260 19.67 3.74 7.97
C GLY A 260 18.42 3.84 8.82
N ASP A 261 17.98 5.07 9.04
CA ASP A 261 16.69 5.40 9.65
C ASP A 261 15.77 5.93 8.55
N TYR A 262 14.46 5.72 8.66
CA TYR A 262 13.51 6.20 7.66
C TYR A 262 12.17 6.61 8.25
N TRP A 263 11.38 7.32 7.46
CA TRP A 263 10.05 7.76 7.86
C TRP A 263 9.10 7.80 6.67
N PHE A 264 7.81 7.71 6.95
CA PHE A 264 6.74 7.92 5.98
C PHE A 264 5.48 8.37 6.71
N ILE A 265 4.53 8.91 5.97
CA ILE A 265 3.20 9.20 6.49
C ILE A 265 2.24 8.23 5.82
N HIS A 266 1.42 7.55 6.62
CA HIS A 266 0.29 6.78 6.11
C HIS A 266 -0.96 7.26 6.85
N LYS A 267 -1.81 7.92 6.10
CA LYS A 267 -2.98 8.70 6.47
C LYS A 267 -2.59 9.72 7.53
N ASP A 268 -3.22 9.63 8.68
CA ASP A 268 -3.01 10.53 9.80
C ASP A 268 -1.87 10.06 10.74
N VAL A 269 -0.98 9.17 10.30
CA VAL A 269 0.11 8.61 11.14
C VAL A 269 1.47 8.87 10.53
N LEU A 270 2.34 9.54 11.29
CA LEU A 270 3.77 9.64 11.03
C LEU A 270 4.47 8.41 11.62
N PHE A 271 4.99 7.55 10.75
CA PHE A 271 5.84 6.44 11.14
C PHE A 271 7.32 6.83 11.03
N ILE A 272 8.09 6.56 12.08
CA ILE A 272 9.55 6.75 12.08
C ILE A 272 10.19 5.44 12.55
N ASP A 273 11.03 4.87 11.70
CA ASP A 273 11.69 3.59 11.91
C ASP A 273 13.19 3.80 12.09
N LEU A 274 13.74 3.25 13.18
CA LEU A 274 15.13 3.48 13.58
C LEU A 274 15.95 2.20 13.53
N ASN A 275 17.16 2.30 12.97
CA ASN A 275 18.19 1.28 13.14
C ASN A 275 18.81 1.36 14.54
N SER A 276 18.13 0.81 15.53
CA SER A 276 18.63 0.72 16.91
C SER A 276 19.92 -0.10 17.10
N ASN A 277 20.51 -0.66 16.03
CA ASN A 277 21.84 -1.28 16.06
C ASN A 277 22.99 -0.27 15.87
N SER A 278 22.72 0.98 15.51
CA SER A 278 23.78 1.98 15.42
C SER A 278 24.11 2.53 16.80
N TYR A 279 25.24 2.08 17.35
CA TYR A 279 25.81 2.60 18.59
C TYR A 279 26.89 3.64 18.29
N LYS A 280 27.15 4.53 19.25
CA LYS A 280 28.32 5.41 19.18
C LYS A 280 29.57 4.60 19.55
N THR A 281 30.36 4.23 18.54
CA THR A 281 31.58 3.44 18.74
C THR A 281 32.83 4.22 18.32
N SER A 282 34.02 3.70 18.63
CA SER A 282 35.28 4.24 18.11
C SER A 282 35.41 4.11 16.59
N SER A 283 34.69 3.16 15.99
CA SER A 283 34.71 2.88 14.55
C SER A 283 33.73 3.76 13.78
N GLY A 284 32.81 4.45 14.47
CA GLY A 284 31.75 5.25 13.89
C GLY A 284 30.38 4.90 14.48
N GLY A 285 29.32 5.32 13.80
CA GLY A 285 27.94 5.25 14.30
C GLY A 285 27.59 6.45 15.18
N GLY A 286 26.32 6.84 15.14
CA GLY A 286 25.80 8.02 15.84
C GLY A 286 25.32 7.70 17.24
N GLY A 287 24.82 6.49 17.46
CA GLY A 287 24.21 6.10 18.73
C GLY A 287 22.87 6.79 18.97
N ASP A 288 22.39 6.61 20.20
CA ASP A 288 21.12 7.16 20.67
C ASP A 288 20.98 8.68 20.43
N ALA A 289 22.07 9.44 20.53
CA ALA A 289 22.07 10.89 20.27
C ALA A 289 21.71 11.24 18.81
N ALA A 290 22.17 10.45 17.84
CA ALA A 290 21.85 10.67 16.43
C ALA A 290 20.40 10.30 16.11
N HIS A 291 19.90 9.21 16.71
CA HIS A 291 18.50 8.81 16.57
C HIS A 291 17.54 9.81 17.23
N ILE A 292 17.87 10.31 18.43
CA ILE A 292 17.11 11.38 19.10
C ILE A 292 17.04 12.64 18.24
N GLN A 293 18.17 13.04 17.65
CA GLN A 293 18.20 14.18 16.75
C GLN A 293 17.36 13.93 15.49
N TYR A 294 17.45 12.73 14.89
CA TYR A 294 16.66 12.34 13.74
C TYR A 294 15.16 12.44 14.01
N VAL A 295 14.68 11.80 15.09
CA VAL A 295 13.26 11.83 15.49
C VAL A 295 12.81 13.27 15.75
N THR A 296 13.65 14.07 16.41
CA THR A 296 13.38 15.50 16.63
C THR A 296 13.20 16.25 15.31
N ASP A 297 14.10 16.06 14.36
CA ASP A 297 14.07 16.76 13.08
C ASP A 297 12.87 16.33 12.21
N VAL A 298 12.57 15.03 12.17
CA VAL A 298 11.43 14.49 11.42
C VAL A 298 10.11 14.99 12.02
N ILE A 299 9.92 14.91 13.35
CA ILE A 299 8.68 15.40 13.99
C ILE A 299 8.54 16.92 13.83
N ASN A 300 9.62 17.70 13.97
CA ASN A 300 9.56 19.14 13.74
C ASN A 300 9.17 19.50 12.29
N ALA A 301 9.61 18.72 11.31
CA ALA A 301 9.33 18.97 9.90
C ALA A 301 7.97 18.42 9.45
N HIS A 302 7.53 17.29 10.01
CA HIS A 302 6.43 16.49 9.47
C HIS A 302 5.32 16.16 10.48
N GLY A 303 5.55 16.29 11.79
CA GLY A 303 4.58 15.91 12.82
C GLY A 303 3.25 16.64 12.72
N ALA A 304 3.25 17.91 12.26
CA ALA A 304 2.03 18.68 12.05
C ALA A 304 1.13 18.16 10.90
N GLN A 305 1.60 17.19 10.12
CA GLN A 305 0.85 16.55 9.04
C GLN A 305 0.10 15.30 9.51
N ALA A 306 0.37 14.82 10.73
CA ALA A 306 -0.19 13.60 11.29
C ALA A 306 -0.94 13.89 12.60
N LYS A 307 -1.91 13.04 12.93
CA LYS A 307 -2.58 13.01 14.24
C LYS A 307 -1.79 12.19 15.25
N TYR A 308 -1.16 11.11 14.79
CA TYR A 308 -0.38 10.20 15.62
C TYR A 308 1.06 10.13 15.13
N THR A 309 1.99 9.95 16.06
CA THR A 309 3.38 9.59 15.80
C THR A 309 3.67 8.21 16.38
N VAL A 310 4.01 7.27 15.50
CA VAL A 310 4.39 5.90 15.86
C VAL A 310 5.87 5.69 15.57
N LEU A 311 6.64 5.32 16.58
CA LEU A 311 8.02 4.90 16.40
C LEU A 311 8.11 3.37 16.31
N VAL A 312 8.99 2.88 15.44
CA VAL A 312 9.31 1.45 15.34
C VAL A 312 10.83 1.27 15.42
N TYR A 313 11.30 0.41 16.31
CA TYR A 313 12.70 0.02 16.35
C TYR A 313 12.88 -1.31 17.08
N HIS A 314 13.93 -2.04 16.73
CA HIS A 314 14.07 -3.43 17.15
C HIS A 314 14.21 -3.67 18.67
N HIS A 315 15.21 -3.07 19.34
CA HIS A 315 15.57 -3.44 20.72
C HIS A 315 14.49 -3.05 21.74
N ALA A 316 13.95 -4.03 22.50
CA ALA A 316 12.94 -3.84 23.53
C ALA A 316 13.47 -3.24 24.85
N ILE A 317 13.48 -1.91 24.94
CA ILE A 317 13.93 -1.18 26.14
C ILE A 317 13.12 -1.51 27.41
N TYR A 318 11.86 -1.95 27.25
CA TYR A 318 10.96 -2.41 28.31
C TYR A 318 10.73 -3.93 28.27
N SER A 319 11.76 -4.67 27.85
CA SER A 319 11.82 -6.13 27.90
C SER A 319 11.41 -6.70 29.27
N PRO A 320 10.51 -7.70 29.33
CA PRO A 320 10.23 -8.46 30.54
C PRO A 320 11.08 -9.73 30.68
N ALA A 321 11.91 -10.07 29.69
CA ALA A 321 12.63 -11.34 29.64
C ALA A 321 14.16 -11.15 29.65
N ASP A 322 14.88 -11.82 28.75
CA ASP A 322 16.33 -11.97 28.76
C ASP A 322 17.07 -10.64 28.58
N HIS A 323 16.46 -9.67 27.90
CA HIS A 323 17.07 -8.39 27.57
C HIS A 323 16.74 -7.25 28.57
N ALA A 324 16.03 -7.55 29.66
CA ALA A 324 15.53 -6.53 30.60
C ALA A 324 16.67 -5.74 31.27
N GLN A 325 17.83 -6.38 31.46
CA GLN A 325 18.97 -5.85 32.21
C GLN A 325 20.14 -5.40 31.34
N ASP A 326 19.99 -5.47 30.01
CA ASP A 326 21.04 -5.09 29.07
C ASP A 326 21.42 -3.62 29.23
N THR A 327 22.70 -3.32 29.04
CA THR A 327 23.27 -2.00 29.38
C THR A 327 22.80 -0.92 28.43
N ASP A 328 22.63 -1.26 27.16
CA ASP A 328 22.05 -0.40 26.13
C ASP A 328 20.55 -0.15 26.40
N ASN A 329 19.76 -1.17 26.73
CA ASN A 329 18.36 -0.99 27.12
C ASN A 329 18.22 -0.05 28.33
N LYS A 330 19.07 -0.21 29.34
CA LYS A 330 19.11 0.70 30.50
C LYS A 330 19.43 2.14 30.12
N THR A 331 20.35 2.34 29.17
CA THR A 331 20.70 3.68 28.68
C THR A 331 19.53 4.29 27.91
N ARG A 332 18.93 3.52 27.00
CA ARG A 332 17.80 3.98 26.18
C ARG A 332 16.55 4.26 26.99
N ARG A 333 16.27 3.51 28.07
CA ARG A 333 15.17 3.82 29.01
C ARG A 333 15.28 5.20 29.67
N VAL A 334 16.45 5.85 29.59
CA VAL A 334 16.63 7.23 30.01
C VAL A 334 16.52 8.17 28.81
N ASP A 335 17.33 7.96 27.79
CA ASP A 335 17.51 8.93 26.69
C ASP A 335 16.30 9.01 25.76
N PHE A 336 15.74 7.86 25.37
CA PHE A 336 14.65 7.77 24.40
C PHE A 336 13.33 8.28 24.99
N PRO A 337 12.79 7.73 26.10
CA PRO A 337 11.55 8.24 26.70
C PRO A 337 11.60 9.73 27.05
N THR A 338 12.74 10.25 27.50
CA THR A 338 12.90 11.69 27.77
C THR A 338 12.68 12.54 26.52
N THR A 339 13.11 12.06 25.36
CA THR A 339 12.94 12.77 24.09
C THR A 339 11.54 12.54 23.54
N PHE A 340 11.09 11.29 23.48
CA PHE A 340 9.81 10.92 22.88
C PHE A 340 8.63 11.57 23.62
N SER A 341 8.68 11.63 24.96
CA SER A 341 7.71 12.39 25.76
C SER A 341 7.67 13.88 25.42
N LYS A 342 8.81 14.51 25.07
CA LYS A 342 8.83 15.93 24.71
C LYS A 342 8.28 16.20 23.31
N LEU A 343 8.42 15.21 22.42
CA LEU A 343 8.00 15.31 21.04
C LEU A 343 6.55 14.87 20.80
N GLY A 344 5.89 14.32 21.83
CA GLY A 344 4.50 13.86 21.72
C GLY A 344 4.38 12.60 20.86
N VAL A 345 5.28 11.64 21.04
CA VAL A 345 5.13 10.30 20.46
C VAL A 345 4.03 9.56 21.22
N ASP A 346 3.09 8.94 20.52
CA ASP A 346 1.97 8.23 21.17
C ASP A 346 2.34 6.76 21.43
N LEU A 347 2.92 6.08 20.43
CA LEU A 347 3.16 4.64 20.46
C LEU A 347 4.56 4.28 19.96
N VAL A 348 5.20 3.35 20.66
CA VAL A 348 6.48 2.75 20.26
C VAL A 348 6.34 1.24 20.13
N LEU A 349 6.76 0.68 18.99
CA LEU A 349 6.67 -0.74 18.67
C LEU A 349 8.06 -1.38 18.54
N GLN A 350 8.25 -2.52 19.21
CA GLN A 350 9.56 -3.17 19.37
C GLN A 350 9.47 -4.71 19.26
N GLY A 351 10.60 -5.37 18.98
CA GLY A 351 10.74 -6.83 18.92
C GLY A 351 11.83 -7.31 19.89
N HIS A 352 12.79 -8.10 19.42
CA HIS A 352 14.04 -8.49 20.09
C HIS A 352 13.92 -9.46 21.28
N ASP A 353 12.88 -9.33 22.10
CA ASP A 353 12.79 -10.04 23.39
C ASP A 353 11.89 -11.27 23.37
N HIS A 354 11.38 -11.66 22.19
CA HIS A 354 10.64 -12.90 21.95
C HIS A 354 9.65 -13.26 23.09
N SER A 355 9.00 -12.23 23.62
CA SER A 355 8.01 -12.25 24.70
C SER A 355 7.17 -10.99 24.56
N TYR A 356 5.91 -11.04 24.97
CA TYR A 356 5.05 -9.88 24.85
C TYR A 356 5.16 -8.99 26.09
N SER A 357 5.26 -7.69 25.87
CA SER A 357 5.01 -6.70 26.92
C SER A 357 4.31 -5.46 26.39
N ARG A 358 3.54 -4.85 27.28
CA ARG A 358 2.99 -3.50 27.13
C ARG A 358 3.34 -2.69 28.35
N SER A 359 3.90 -1.50 28.14
CA SER A 359 4.22 -0.59 29.24
C SER A 359 2.96 0.05 29.84
N TYR A 360 3.10 0.62 31.04
CA TYR A 360 2.21 1.71 31.47
C TYR A 360 2.36 2.92 30.54
N GLU A 361 1.54 3.95 30.73
CA GLU A 361 1.87 5.27 30.18
C GLU A 361 3.21 5.74 30.78
N ILE A 362 4.23 5.93 29.95
CA ILE A 362 5.55 6.39 30.38
C ILE A 362 5.75 7.85 30.02
N LYS A 363 6.23 8.64 30.98
CA LYS A 363 6.62 10.03 30.78
C LYS A 363 8.03 10.28 31.30
N ASN A 364 8.93 10.69 30.42
CA ASN A 364 10.34 10.96 30.74
C ASN A 364 11.03 9.80 31.49
N GLY A 365 10.72 8.56 31.10
CA GLY A 365 11.32 7.36 31.70
C GLY A 365 10.71 6.97 33.05
N GLU A 366 9.56 7.51 33.45
CA GLU A 366 8.84 7.12 34.66
C GLU A 366 7.38 6.80 34.34
N LYS A 367 6.68 6.05 35.20
CA LYS A 367 5.21 5.92 35.07
C LYS A 367 4.59 7.32 35.12
N ALA A 368 3.79 7.68 34.12
CA ALA A 368 3.11 8.97 34.07
C ALA A 368 2.13 9.13 35.23
N LYS A 369 1.43 8.04 35.59
CA LYS A 369 0.50 7.98 36.73
C LYS A 369 0.87 6.83 37.66
N ALA A 370 1.22 7.16 38.90
CA ALA A 370 1.66 6.15 39.89
C ALA A 370 0.55 5.15 40.28
N ASP A 371 -0.72 5.50 40.06
CA ASP A 371 -1.89 4.72 40.42
C ASP A 371 -2.58 4.01 39.24
N GLU A 372 -2.04 4.12 38.02
CA GLU A 372 -2.47 3.35 36.84
C GLU A 372 -2.43 1.85 37.16
N LYS A 373 -3.49 1.12 36.78
CA LYS A 373 -3.64 -0.28 37.19
C LYS A 373 -2.95 -1.22 36.19
N PRO A 374 -2.26 -2.28 36.66
CA PRO A 374 -1.76 -3.33 35.79
C PRO A 374 -2.89 -3.89 34.91
N GLY A 375 -2.63 -4.07 33.63
CA GLY A 375 -3.62 -4.58 32.67
C GLY A 375 -4.81 -3.65 32.44
N GLN A 376 -4.66 -2.35 32.67
CA GLN A 376 -5.70 -1.38 32.32
C GLN A 376 -5.84 -1.28 30.79
N ASN A 377 -7.08 -1.39 30.31
CA ASN A 377 -7.40 -1.42 28.88
C ASN A 377 -7.70 -0.04 28.29
N GLU A 378 -7.78 1.02 29.11
CA GLU A 378 -8.05 2.38 28.67
C GLU A 378 -6.95 3.30 29.22
N VAL A 379 -6.15 3.88 28.34
CA VAL A 379 -5.08 4.81 28.69
C VAL A 379 -5.40 6.17 28.08
N PHE A 380 -5.63 7.16 28.93
CA PHE A 380 -5.79 8.55 28.53
C PHE A 380 -4.47 9.26 28.77
N GLU A 381 -3.71 9.48 27.70
CA GLU A 381 -2.38 10.05 27.80
C GLU A 381 -2.48 11.49 28.33
N GLY A 382 -1.59 11.82 29.27
CA GLY A 382 -1.31 13.19 29.63
C GLY A 382 -0.27 13.80 28.69
N PRO A 383 0.06 15.09 28.85
CA PRO A 383 1.10 15.72 28.03
C PRO A 383 2.43 14.96 28.12
N GLY A 384 2.85 14.37 27.00
CA GLY A 384 4.08 13.61 26.86
C GLY A 384 4.05 12.18 27.43
N GLY A 385 2.88 11.61 27.65
CA GLY A 385 2.72 10.16 27.84
C GLY A 385 3.04 9.42 26.55
N VAL A 386 3.64 8.22 26.69
CA VAL A 386 3.97 7.33 25.58
C VAL A 386 3.72 5.90 26.02
N VAL A 387 3.09 5.07 25.17
CA VAL A 387 2.97 3.63 25.39
C VAL A 387 3.98 2.86 24.53
N TYR A 388 4.62 1.85 25.12
CA TYR A 388 5.59 0.99 24.47
C TYR A 388 5.07 -0.44 24.41
N VAL A 389 5.20 -1.09 23.25
CA VAL A 389 4.77 -2.47 23.04
C VAL A 389 5.89 -3.26 22.40
N THR A 390 6.26 -4.38 23.05
CA THR A 390 7.17 -5.38 22.50
C THR A 390 6.35 -6.58 22.03
N ALA A 391 6.47 -6.95 20.76
CA ALA A 391 5.83 -8.14 20.21
C ALA A 391 6.59 -9.42 20.58
N ASN A 392 5.84 -10.52 20.71
CA ASN A 392 6.40 -11.86 20.83
C ASN A 392 6.85 -12.40 19.45
N SER A 393 7.40 -13.62 19.40
CA SER A 393 7.79 -14.28 18.16
C SER A 393 6.59 -14.62 17.26
N ALA A 394 6.64 -14.14 16.02
CA ALA A 394 5.63 -14.38 15.00
C ALA A 394 5.80 -15.72 14.27
N SER A 395 7.00 -16.31 14.25
CA SER A 395 7.25 -17.62 13.60
C SER A 395 7.28 -18.79 14.60
N GLY A 396 7.44 -18.48 15.89
CA GLY A 396 7.65 -19.48 16.94
C GLY A 396 9.03 -20.14 16.85
N SER A 397 10.00 -19.50 16.19
CA SER A 397 11.37 -19.99 16.06
C SER A 397 12.12 -19.96 17.39
N LYS A 398 11.78 -19.02 18.28
CA LYS A 398 12.41 -18.81 19.59
C LYS A 398 11.50 -18.02 20.52
N TYR A 399 11.62 -18.28 21.82
CA TYR A 399 10.96 -17.55 22.91
C TYR A 399 11.91 -17.35 24.09
N TYR A 400 11.65 -16.34 24.92
CA TYR A 400 12.30 -16.17 26.23
C TYR A 400 11.30 -16.27 27.38
N ASP A 401 11.70 -16.95 28.46
CA ASP A 401 10.96 -16.97 29.72
C ASP A 401 11.02 -15.59 30.39
N LEU A 402 9.94 -15.18 31.04
CA LEU A 402 9.92 -13.91 31.78
C LEU A 402 10.93 -13.96 32.94
N THR A 403 11.66 -12.87 33.13
CA THR A 403 12.64 -12.74 34.21
C THR A 403 12.08 -11.96 35.39
N THR A 404 12.60 -12.22 36.60
CA THR A 404 12.11 -11.52 37.80
C THR A 404 12.73 -10.13 37.93
N PRO A 405 11.94 -9.12 38.32
CA PRO A 405 12.46 -7.79 38.64
C PRO A 405 13.53 -7.83 39.72
N LYS A 406 14.45 -6.86 39.67
CA LYS A 406 15.57 -6.78 40.62
C LYS A 406 15.10 -6.20 41.95
N PRO A 407 15.12 -6.97 43.06
CA PRO A 407 14.65 -6.48 44.35
C PRO A 407 15.45 -5.26 44.83
N GLY A 408 14.73 -4.20 45.23
CA GLY A 408 15.33 -2.98 45.75
C GLY A 408 15.99 -2.07 44.70
N ASP A 409 15.87 -2.40 43.41
CA ASP A 409 16.29 -1.50 42.33
C ASP A 409 15.24 -0.39 42.09
N ALA A 410 15.65 0.68 41.39
CA ALA A 410 14.80 1.82 41.12
C ALA A 410 13.60 1.45 40.22
N THR A 411 12.48 2.15 40.41
CA THR A 411 11.24 2.01 39.63
C THR A 411 11.05 3.15 38.63
N SER A 412 12.17 3.65 38.08
CA SER A 412 12.20 4.66 37.03
C SER A 412 13.51 4.59 36.24
N GLY A 413 13.50 5.18 35.04
CA GLY A 413 14.62 5.28 34.11
C GLY A 413 15.29 3.93 33.84
N ALA A 414 16.59 3.87 34.10
CA ALA A 414 17.40 2.66 33.93
C ALA A 414 17.07 1.53 34.91
N GLY A 415 16.29 1.79 35.96
CA GLY A 415 15.99 0.82 37.02
C GLY A 415 15.23 -0.40 36.52
N ASN A 416 15.47 -1.53 37.18
CA ASN A 416 14.78 -2.80 36.94
C ASN A 416 13.95 -3.25 38.16
N GLY A 417 13.49 -2.30 38.98
CA GLY A 417 12.69 -2.56 40.17
C GLY A 417 11.35 -3.21 39.86
N ALA A 418 10.77 -3.87 40.86
CA ALA A 418 9.43 -4.44 40.77
C ALA A 418 8.36 -3.36 40.75
N ASP A 419 7.26 -3.60 40.05
CA ASP A 419 6.09 -2.74 40.11
C ASP A 419 5.46 -2.74 41.52
N PRO A 420 5.28 -1.57 42.16
CA PRO A 420 4.58 -1.47 43.44
C PRO A 420 3.16 -2.06 43.46
N LEU A 421 2.46 -2.06 42.32
CA LEU A 421 1.08 -2.59 42.22
C LEU A 421 1.03 -4.04 41.73
N ASN A 422 2.10 -4.56 41.15
CA ASN A 422 2.23 -5.94 40.72
C ASN A 422 3.68 -6.45 40.85
N PRO A 423 4.13 -6.82 42.07
CA PRO A 423 5.55 -7.05 42.34
C PRO A 423 6.22 -8.20 41.59
N SER A 424 5.46 -9.03 40.85
CA SER A 424 6.02 -10.03 39.94
C SER A 424 6.57 -9.45 38.64
N ASN A 425 6.13 -8.25 38.26
CA ASN A 425 6.42 -7.63 36.97
C ASN A 425 7.39 -6.46 37.14
N TYR A 426 8.10 -6.13 36.08
CA TYR A 426 8.96 -4.96 36.06
C TYR A 426 8.12 -3.69 36.17
N TRP A 427 8.66 -2.66 36.84
CA TRP A 427 7.94 -1.43 37.13
C TRP A 427 7.33 -0.78 35.89
N TYR A 428 7.94 -0.94 34.71
CA TYR A 428 7.49 -0.30 33.49
C TYR A 428 6.35 -1.03 32.78
N ASN A 429 6.10 -2.31 33.08
CA ASN A 429 5.15 -3.13 32.33
C ASN A 429 3.77 -3.22 32.99
N SER A 430 2.76 -2.74 32.27
CA SER A 430 1.36 -2.95 32.61
C SER A 430 0.94 -4.40 32.37
N VAL A 431 1.47 -5.01 31.30
CA VAL A 431 1.27 -6.42 30.96
C VAL A 431 2.60 -7.04 30.55
N GLU A 432 2.85 -8.25 31.05
CA GLU A 432 3.92 -9.15 30.62
C GLU A 432 3.28 -10.50 30.30
N ASN A 433 3.57 -11.06 29.13
CA ASN A 433 3.03 -12.34 28.73
C ASN A 433 4.06 -13.19 27.98
N GLN A 434 4.21 -14.43 28.44
CA GLN A 434 4.86 -15.48 27.70
C GLN A 434 4.04 -16.76 27.82
N GLU A 435 3.83 -17.41 26.69
CA GLU A 435 3.15 -18.70 26.62
C GLU A 435 3.84 -19.73 25.72
N HIS A 436 4.95 -19.33 25.08
CA HIS A 436 5.59 -20.10 24.00
C HIS A 436 4.63 -20.42 22.85
N VAL A 437 3.72 -19.49 22.59
CA VAL A 437 2.75 -19.52 21.49
C VAL A 437 2.95 -18.27 20.64
N ARG A 438 2.89 -18.46 19.32
CA ARG A 438 3.01 -17.38 18.34
C ARG A 438 1.91 -16.35 18.51
N THR A 439 2.27 -15.08 18.43
CA THR A 439 1.31 -13.96 18.39
C THR A 439 1.69 -12.94 17.32
N PHE A 440 0.75 -12.06 17.02
CA PHE A 440 0.98 -10.80 16.30
C PHE A 440 0.25 -9.70 17.05
N VAL A 441 0.61 -8.44 16.80
CA VAL A 441 -0.09 -7.28 17.34
C VAL A 441 -0.94 -6.66 16.25
N LYS A 442 -2.22 -6.40 16.52
CA LYS A 442 -3.08 -5.58 15.68
C LYS A 442 -3.13 -4.17 16.26
N VAL A 443 -2.91 -3.16 15.43
CA VAL A 443 -3.13 -1.77 15.80
C VAL A 443 -4.23 -1.19 14.91
N GLN A 444 -5.27 -0.64 15.55
CA GLN A 444 -6.36 0.05 14.89
C GLN A 444 -6.16 1.54 15.10
N VAL A 445 -5.97 2.27 14.01
CA VAL A 445 -5.88 3.72 14.00
C VAL A 445 -7.29 4.25 13.79
N GLN A 446 -7.84 4.85 14.84
CA GLN A 446 -9.16 5.47 14.82
C GLN A 446 -9.02 7.00 14.85
N LYS A 447 -10.14 7.70 14.84
CA LYS A 447 -10.17 9.17 14.83
C LYS A 447 -9.51 9.81 16.05
N ASP A 448 -9.72 9.25 17.24
CA ASP A 448 -9.25 9.79 18.52
C ASP A 448 -8.58 8.74 19.42
N ALA A 449 -8.32 7.54 18.89
CA ALA A 449 -7.65 6.49 19.64
C ALA A 449 -6.80 5.55 18.77
N LEU A 450 -5.79 4.94 19.41
CA LEU A 450 -5.10 3.75 18.91
C LEU A 450 -5.55 2.55 19.74
N VAL A 451 -6.12 1.52 19.10
CA VAL A 451 -6.43 0.25 19.79
C VAL A 451 -5.36 -0.77 19.47
N VAL A 452 -4.63 -1.24 20.48
CA VAL A 452 -3.52 -2.17 20.34
C VAL A 452 -3.90 -3.51 20.98
N GLN A 453 -3.87 -4.59 20.20
CA GLN A 453 -4.26 -5.93 20.62
C GLN A 453 -3.13 -6.94 20.37
N ASN A 454 -2.71 -7.68 21.39
CA ASN A 454 -1.88 -8.87 21.20
C ASN A 454 -2.76 -10.09 20.93
N VAL A 455 -2.60 -10.73 19.77
CA VAL A 455 -3.52 -11.78 19.29
C VAL A 455 -2.74 -13.05 19.01
N ARG A 456 -3.25 -14.19 19.49
CA ARG A 456 -2.66 -15.51 19.18
C ARG A 456 -2.77 -15.82 17.69
N SER A 457 -1.67 -16.19 17.06
CA SER A 457 -1.66 -16.75 15.70
C SER A 457 -1.48 -18.26 15.67
N GLY A 458 -1.17 -18.90 16.80
CA GLY A 458 -0.95 -20.34 16.88
C GLY A 458 -1.42 -20.96 18.18
N THR A 459 -1.00 -22.21 18.39
CA THR A 459 -1.15 -22.94 19.65
C THR A 459 0.18 -23.64 19.98
N CYS A 460 0.17 -24.55 20.96
CA CYS A 460 1.30 -25.44 21.21
C CYS A 460 1.50 -26.52 20.14
N ALA A 461 0.48 -26.77 19.31
CA ALA A 461 0.60 -27.67 18.18
C ALA A 461 1.39 -27.03 17.03
N ALA A 462 1.99 -27.87 16.20
CA ALA A 462 2.67 -27.43 15.00
C ALA A 462 1.73 -26.62 14.07
N PRO A 463 2.23 -25.58 13.38
CA PRO A 463 3.62 -25.15 13.41
C PRO A 463 3.95 -24.29 14.66
N ASN A 464 5.00 -24.65 15.39
CA ASN A 464 5.57 -23.93 16.51
C ASN A 464 6.99 -24.48 16.78
N ALA A 465 7.96 -24.00 16.01
CA ALA A 465 9.25 -24.66 15.85
C ALA A 465 10.01 -24.86 17.18
N ALA A 466 10.05 -23.85 18.05
CA ALA A 466 10.72 -23.94 19.35
C ALA A 466 10.14 -25.05 20.24
N VAL A 467 8.82 -25.27 20.19
CA VAL A 467 8.15 -26.38 20.90
C VAL A 467 8.47 -27.71 20.21
N GLU A 468 8.34 -27.77 18.88
CA GLU A 468 8.56 -28.99 18.09
C GLU A 468 9.99 -29.54 18.21
N VAL A 469 10.99 -28.66 18.31
CA VAL A 469 12.40 -29.05 18.46
C VAL A 469 12.85 -29.13 19.93
N GLY A 470 11.94 -28.94 20.89
CA GLY A 470 12.23 -29.05 22.31
C GLY A 470 13.16 -27.98 22.88
N ARG A 471 13.15 -26.77 22.31
CA ARG A 471 13.92 -25.61 22.82
C ARG A 471 13.27 -24.95 24.04
N VAL A 472 11.96 -25.10 24.17
CA VAL A 472 11.21 -24.69 25.36
C VAL A 472 10.62 -25.92 26.04
N LEU A 473 10.53 -25.89 27.37
CA LEU A 473 10.09 -27.05 28.18
C LEU A 473 8.58 -27.06 28.45
N TRP A 474 7.88 -25.99 28.12
CA TRP A 474 6.47 -25.79 28.40
C TRP A 474 5.84 -24.91 27.31
N CYS A 475 4.52 -25.00 27.16
CA CYS A 475 3.75 -24.14 26.26
C CYS A 475 2.30 -24.04 26.73
N GLY A 476 1.70 -22.85 26.60
CA GLY A 476 0.37 -22.49 27.06
C GLY A 476 0.40 -21.67 28.37
N PRO A 477 -0.75 -21.11 28.78
CA PRO A 477 -0.85 -20.27 29.96
C PRO A 477 -0.41 -20.98 31.24
N ALA A 478 -0.06 -20.17 32.25
CA ALA A 478 0.38 -20.64 33.57
C ALA A 478 1.48 -21.71 33.45
N ASN A 479 2.54 -21.38 32.70
CA ASN A 479 3.69 -22.25 32.45
C ASN A 479 3.31 -23.63 31.89
N GLY A 480 2.35 -23.65 30.95
CA GLY A 480 1.84 -24.85 30.29
C GLY A 480 0.94 -25.76 31.13
N THR A 481 0.49 -25.28 32.29
CA THR A 481 -0.50 -26.03 33.10
C THR A 481 -1.92 -25.88 32.57
N GLN A 482 -2.16 -24.88 31.71
CA GLN A 482 -3.42 -24.67 31.02
C GLN A 482 -3.21 -24.81 29.50
N ALA A 483 -4.25 -25.25 28.80
CA ALA A 483 -4.22 -25.30 27.35
C ALA A 483 -4.20 -23.88 26.78
N ALA A 484 -3.43 -23.68 25.71
CA ALA A 484 -3.47 -22.45 24.93
C ALA A 484 -4.90 -22.17 24.43
N GLU A 485 -5.37 -20.95 24.63
CA GLU A 485 -6.63 -20.48 24.05
C GLU A 485 -6.58 -20.55 22.52
N PRO A 486 -7.74 -20.65 21.84
CA PRO A 486 -7.80 -20.78 20.39
C PRO A 486 -7.07 -19.66 19.63
N VAL A 487 -6.62 -19.98 18.42
CA VAL A 487 -6.10 -18.99 17.46
C VAL A 487 -7.11 -17.86 17.27
N GLY A 488 -6.62 -16.61 17.26
CA GLY A 488 -7.44 -15.40 17.20
C GLY A 488 -7.87 -14.84 18.57
N SER A 489 -7.55 -15.52 19.68
CA SER A 489 -7.84 -15.01 21.02
C SER A 489 -6.95 -13.81 21.36
N VAL A 490 -7.56 -12.72 21.80
CA VAL A 490 -6.87 -11.52 22.32
C VAL A 490 -6.28 -11.84 23.70
N GLN A 491 -4.98 -11.62 23.87
CA GLN A 491 -4.25 -11.85 25.12
C GLN A 491 -4.10 -10.57 25.95
N ASP A 492 -4.03 -9.44 25.26
CA ASP A 492 -4.00 -8.11 25.86
C ASP A 492 -4.61 -7.12 24.87
N GLU A 493 -5.24 -6.08 25.40
CA GLU A 493 -5.86 -5.00 24.64
C GLU A 493 -5.73 -3.68 25.41
N VAL A 494 -5.36 -2.62 24.69
CA VAL A 494 -5.42 -1.26 25.20
C VAL A 494 -5.97 -0.32 24.14
N THR A 495 -6.87 0.57 24.55
CA THR A 495 -7.24 1.78 23.82
C THR A 495 -6.43 2.94 24.38
N ILE A 496 -5.61 3.56 23.54
CA ILE A 496 -4.77 4.71 23.85
C ILE A 496 -5.46 5.94 23.27
N HIS A 497 -5.84 6.89 24.13
CA HIS A 497 -6.41 8.17 23.75
C HIS A 497 -5.30 9.23 23.87
N PRO A 498 -4.83 9.81 22.74
CA PRO A 498 -3.77 10.81 22.75
C PRO A 498 -4.13 12.05 23.57
N ASN A 499 -3.10 12.74 24.03
CA ASN A 499 -3.27 14.00 24.71
C ASN A 499 -3.54 15.16 23.72
N HIS A 500 -4.76 15.69 23.71
CA HIS A 500 -5.16 16.87 22.94
C HIS A 500 -4.83 18.23 23.62
N GLY A 501 -4.08 18.21 24.72
CA GLY A 501 -3.74 19.41 25.50
C GLY A 501 -4.95 19.99 26.24
N ASP A 502 -4.86 21.27 26.61
CA ASP A 502 -5.92 21.97 27.38
C ASP A 502 -7.02 22.58 26.48
N GLY A 503 -6.92 22.39 25.16
CA GLY A 503 -7.83 22.92 24.16
C GLY A 503 -9.05 22.01 23.90
N GLN A 504 -9.89 22.41 22.95
CA GLN A 504 -10.94 21.55 22.41
C GLN A 504 -10.73 21.41 20.91
N ASP A 505 -10.48 20.17 20.46
CA ASP A 505 -10.40 19.84 19.05
C ASP A 505 -11.80 19.63 18.46
N ILE A 506 -11.97 20.04 17.20
CA ILE A 506 -13.22 19.89 16.45
C ILE A 506 -12.88 19.24 15.11
N GLN A 507 -13.34 18.01 14.90
CA GLN A 507 -13.16 17.26 13.66
C GLN A 507 -14.47 17.19 12.86
N VAL A 508 -14.35 17.27 11.53
CA VAL A 508 -15.42 16.93 10.59
C VAL A 508 -14.80 16.21 9.38
N ASP A 509 -15.31 15.04 9.04
CA ASP A 509 -14.92 14.36 7.81
C ASP A 509 -15.83 14.87 6.69
N VAL A 510 -15.23 15.33 5.59
CA VAL A 510 -15.97 15.79 4.41
C VAL A 510 -15.75 14.75 3.31
N PRO A 511 -16.74 13.89 2.99
CA PRO A 511 -16.53 12.84 2.03
C PRO A 511 -16.40 13.40 0.62
N ASP A 512 -15.71 12.63 -0.22
CA ASP A 512 -15.65 12.88 -1.64
C ASP A 512 -17.07 12.88 -2.24
N ALA A 513 -17.37 13.96 -2.94
CA ALA A 513 -18.70 14.13 -3.45
C ALA A 513 -18.87 13.41 -4.78
N ALA A 514 -19.91 12.58 -4.88
CA ALA A 514 -20.23 11.84 -6.09
C ALA A 514 -20.16 12.75 -7.35
N PRO A 515 -19.55 12.27 -8.45
CA PRO A 515 -19.25 13.09 -9.63
C PRO A 515 -20.49 13.67 -10.33
N GLY A 516 -21.67 13.11 -10.06
CA GLY A 516 -22.94 13.43 -10.71
C GLY A 516 -23.06 12.77 -12.08
N GLU A 517 -24.26 12.76 -12.66
CA GLU A 517 -24.60 12.11 -13.93
C GLU A 517 -25.42 13.05 -14.84
N PHE A 518 -25.23 12.91 -16.16
CA PHE A 518 -26.14 13.44 -17.17
C PHE A 518 -26.97 12.30 -17.76
N GLY A 519 -28.29 12.44 -17.68
CA GLY A 519 -29.25 11.45 -18.19
C GLY A 519 -30.46 12.12 -18.83
N TRP A 520 -31.15 11.38 -19.69
CA TRP A 520 -32.42 11.83 -20.28
C TRP A 520 -33.38 10.65 -20.46
N THR A 521 -34.67 10.92 -20.38
CA THR A 521 -35.74 9.92 -20.53
C THR A 521 -36.95 10.51 -21.23
N ILE A 522 -37.69 9.68 -21.98
CA ILE A 522 -39.02 10.04 -22.47
C ILE A 522 -40.01 9.82 -21.33
N ASN A 523 -40.80 10.83 -20.99
CA ASN A 523 -41.73 10.76 -19.85
C ASN A 523 -42.85 9.76 -20.13
N GLY A 524 -43.06 8.85 -19.18
CA GLY A 524 -44.13 7.85 -19.25
C GLY A 524 -43.82 6.70 -20.22
N HIS A 525 -44.86 6.19 -20.89
CA HIS A 525 -44.71 5.14 -21.90
C HIS A 525 -44.34 5.75 -23.25
N ASN A 526 -43.28 5.26 -23.90
CA ASN A 526 -42.89 5.67 -25.26
C ASN A 526 -43.86 5.11 -26.33
N GLY A 527 -45.11 5.58 -26.28
CA GLY A 527 -46.18 5.21 -27.19
C GLY A 527 -46.17 6.02 -28.49
N LEU A 528 -47.07 5.65 -29.41
CA LEU A 528 -47.24 6.36 -30.68
C LEU A 528 -47.59 7.83 -30.45
N VAL A 529 -46.81 8.73 -31.06
CA VAL A 529 -47.20 10.14 -31.23
C VAL A 529 -48.17 10.20 -32.40
N ASP A 530 -49.47 10.30 -32.09
CA ASP A 530 -50.54 10.36 -33.08
C ASP A 530 -50.88 11.84 -33.40
N LEU A 531 -50.67 12.23 -34.66
CA LEU A 531 -51.01 13.57 -35.16
C LEU A 531 -52.50 13.67 -35.58
N GLY A 532 -53.25 12.58 -35.47
CA GLY A 532 -54.63 12.47 -35.93
C GLY A 532 -54.75 12.36 -37.45
N THR A 533 -55.93 12.69 -37.97
CA THR A 533 -56.21 12.66 -39.41
C THR A 533 -55.89 14.01 -40.03
N ALA A 534 -55.00 14.03 -41.03
CA ALA A 534 -54.65 15.25 -41.73
C ALA A 534 -55.87 15.84 -42.49
N THR A 535 -56.00 17.15 -42.45
CA THR A 535 -57.09 17.88 -43.12
C THR A 535 -56.57 18.61 -44.35
N GLU A 536 -57.31 18.55 -45.46
CA GLU A 536 -56.94 19.27 -46.67
C GLU A 536 -57.10 20.78 -46.48
N LYS A 537 -56.12 21.56 -46.94
CA LYS A 537 -56.10 23.02 -46.88
C LYS A 537 -56.05 23.61 -48.29
N ASN A 538 -57.12 24.32 -48.68
CA ASN A 538 -57.19 25.12 -49.92
C ASN A 538 -56.76 24.35 -51.19
N ASN A 539 -57.00 23.04 -51.25
CA ASN A 539 -56.56 22.14 -52.33
C ASN A 539 -55.04 22.17 -52.61
N ALA A 540 -54.22 22.50 -51.60
CA ALA A 540 -52.78 22.71 -51.74
C ALA A 540 -51.93 21.68 -50.97
N TYR A 541 -52.32 21.34 -49.74
CA TYR A 541 -51.65 20.33 -48.89
C TYR A 541 -52.61 19.73 -47.86
N PHE A 542 -52.20 18.61 -47.26
CA PHE A 542 -52.82 18.06 -46.06
C PHE A 542 -52.03 18.46 -44.82
N GLU A 543 -52.73 18.87 -43.75
CA GLU A 543 -52.11 19.34 -42.50
C GLU A 543 -52.56 18.51 -41.28
N ALA A 544 -51.61 18.13 -40.45
CA ALA A 544 -51.83 17.50 -39.14
C ALA A 544 -50.88 18.10 -38.08
N THR A 545 -51.36 18.24 -36.86
CA THR A 545 -50.57 18.81 -35.74
C THR A 545 -50.61 17.89 -34.53
N GLY A 546 -49.59 17.98 -33.67
CA GLY A 546 -49.51 17.18 -32.46
C GLY A 546 -48.34 17.59 -31.57
N GLN A 547 -48.00 16.77 -30.58
CA GLN A 547 -46.90 17.03 -29.64
C GLN A 547 -46.08 15.76 -29.44
N ILE A 548 -44.76 15.90 -29.33
CA ILE A 548 -43.92 14.78 -28.90
C ILE A 548 -44.19 14.42 -27.44
N ASN A 549 -43.89 13.18 -27.06
CA ASN A 549 -43.78 12.83 -25.64
C ASN A 549 -42.72 13.72 -24.97
N PRO A 550 -43.01 14.33 -23.81
CA PRO A 550 -42.05 15.18 -23.12
C PRO A 550 -40.78 14.40 -22.74
N ILE A 551 -39.64 15.07 -22.73
CA ILE A 551 -38.34 14.48 -22.44
C ILE A 551 -37.78 15.12 -21.18
N THR A 552 -37.61 14.34 -20.11
CA THR A 552 -36.87 14.81 -18.92
C THR A 552 -35.38 14.68 -19.19
N VAL A 553 -34.65 15.77 -18.98
CA VAL A 553 -33.19 15.82 -18.97
C VAL A 553 -32.75 16.14 -17.56
N THR A 554 -31.80 15.39 -17.02
CA THR A 554 -31.22 15.61 -15.69
C THR A 554 -29.72 15.73 -15.83
N ASP A 555 -29.14 16.80 -15.28
CA ASP A 555 -27.70 16.94 -15.16
C ASP A 555 -27.31 17.34 -13.74
N THR A 556 -26.61 16.44 -13.07
CA THR A 556 -26.11 16.62 -11.70
C THR A 556 -24.59 16.73 -11.65
N ARG A 557 -23.91 16.68 -12.81
CA ARG A 557 -22.45 16.66 -12.90
C ARG A 557 -21.84 17.95 -12.40
N ARG A 558 -20.76 17.83 -11.62
CA ARG A 558 -20.03 18.99 -11.08
C ARG A 558 -19.32 19.81 -12.14
N ALA A 559 -18.89 19.18 -13.23
CA ALA A 559 -18.22 19.84 -14.34
C ALA A 559 -19.12 20.83 -15.10
N VAL A 560 -20.47 20.75 -14.92
CA VAL A 560 -21.48 21.60 -15.60
C VAL A 560 -21.18 21.77 -17.09
N ALA A 561 -20.78 20.66 -17.72
CA ALA A 561 -20.38 20.61 -19.11
C ALA A 561 -21.62 20.78 -20.02
N PRO A 562 -21.48 21.45 -21.17
CA PRO A 562 -22.61 21.71 -22.05
C PRO A 562 -23.21 20.40 -22.58
N TRP A 563 -24.52 20.41 -22.76
CA TRP A 563 -25.25 19.29 -23.35
C TRP A 563 -26.30 19.78 -24.34
N SER A 564 -26.69 18.90 -25.27
CA SER A 564 -27.79 19.14 -26.20
C SER A 564 -28.57 17.86 -26.50
N ILE A 565 -29.88 18.00 -26.64
CA ILE A 565 -30.77 16.98 -27.20
C ILE A 565 -31.19 17.48 -28.58
N ALA A 566 -30.99 16.66 -29.60
CA ALA A 566 -31.44 16.91 -30.97
C ALA A 566 -32.33 15.75 -31.45
N ALA A 567 -33.15 16.01 -32.46
CA ALA A 567 -33.94 14.99 -33.12
C ALA A 567 -33.91 15.13 -34.64
N LYS A 568 -34.11 14.01 -35.32
CA LYS A 568 -34.43 13.94 -36.75
C LYS A 568 -35.50 12.87 -36.99
N VAL A 569 -36.27 13.02 -38.05
CA VAL A 569 -37.30 12.06 -38.46
C VAL A 569 -36.88 11.37 -39.76
N GLY A 570 -37.06 10.05 -39.81
CA GLY A 570 -36.96 9.29 -41.06
C GLY A 570 -38.15 9.56 -41.98
N ASP A 571 -38.11 8.97 -43.17
CA ASP A 571 -39.24 9.02 -44.09
C ASP A 571 -40.46 8.31 -43.49
N PHE A 572 -41.63 8.86 -43.82
CA PHE A 572 -42.92 8.30 -43.44
C PHE A 572 -43.32 7.23 -44.43
N THR A 573 -43.73 6.05 -43.96
CA THR A 573 -44.01 4.88 -44.80
C THR A 573 -45.34 4.22 -44.48
N ASP A 574 -46.04 3.73 -45.52
CA ASP A 574 -47.21 2.86 -45.44
C ASP A 574 -47.12 1.78 -46.54
N GLY A 575 -46.68 0.57 -46.17
CA GLY A 575 -46.36 -0.48 -47.14
C GLY A 575 -45.25 -0.05 -48.10
N SER A 576 -45.55 -0.02 -49.41
CA SER A 576 -44.62 0.45 -50.45
C SER A 576 -44.68 1.96 -50.73
N LYS A 577 -45.58 2.68 -50.06
CA LYS A 577 -45.75 4.13 -50.23
C LYS A 577 -44.87 4.87 -49.23
N SER A 578 -44.29 5.99 -49.63
CA SER A 578 -43.54 6.86 -48.72
C SER A 578 -43.62 8.33 -49.08
N PHE A 579 -43.36 9.18 -48.09
CA PHE A 579 -43.03 10.58 -48.29
C PHE A 579 -41.92 11.01 -47.34
N SER A 580 -41.20 12.06 -47.72
CA SER A 580 -40.00 12.46 -47.00
C SER A 580 -40.31 13.03 -45.61
N GLY A 581 -39.48 12.70 -44.62
CA GLY A 581 -39.51 13.28 -43.29
C GLY A 581 -39.38 14.81 -43.26
N LYS A 582 -38.89 15.42 -44.36
CA LYS A 582 -38.72 16.87 -44.50
C LYS A 582 -40.03 17.66 -44.32
N TYR A 583 -41.17 17.02 -44.55
CA TYR A 583 -42.48 17.65 -44.45
C TYR A 583 -42.95 17.87 -43.01
N LEU A 584 -42.27 17.29 -42.03
CA LEU A 584 -42.50 17.56 -40.62
C LEU A 584 -41.63 18.73 -40.15
N GLY A 585 -42.28 19.79 -39.67
CA GLY A 585 -41.69 20.87 -38.89
C GLY A 585 -42.00 20.71 -37.40
N TRP A 586 -41.36 21.52 -36.57
CA TRP A 586 -41.62 21.54 -35.13
C TRP A 586 -41.29 22.88 -34.45
N SER A 587 -41.80 23.07 -33.24
CA SER A 587 -41.53 24.23 -32.38
C SER A 587 -41.12 23.78 -30.97
N PRO A 588 -39.81 23.62 -30.72
CA PRO A 588 -39.30 23.19 -29.42
C PRO A 588 -39.66 24.15 -28.29
N LYS A 589 -39.84 23.60 -27.08
CA LYS A 589 -40.16 24.35 -25.87
C LYS A 589 -39.61 23.67 -24.62
N VAL A 590 -39.35 24.48 -23.60
CA VAL A 590 -39.11 23.99 -22.23
C VAL A 590 -40.46 23.91 -21.53
N VAL A 591 -40.95 22.69 -21.31
CA VAL A 591 -42.24 22.39 -20.66
C VAL A 591 -42.13 22.63 -19.14
N THR A 592 -40.99 22.28 -18.56
CA THR A 592 -40.66 22.57 -17.15
C THR A 592 -39.24 23.09 -17.07
N ALA A 593 -39.09 24.31 -16.56
CA ALA A 593 -37.80 24.97 -16.44
C ALA A 593 -36.95 24.31 -15.33
N GLY A 594 -35.65 24.24 -15.58
CA GLY A 594 -34.65 23.73 -14.65
C GLY A 594 -33.35 23.43 -15.40
N GLY A 595 -32.28 23.14 -14.67
CA GLY A 595 -31.02 22.70 -15.27
C GLY A 595 -30.36 23.69 -16.25
N GLY A 596 -30.75 24.98 -16.23
CA GLY A 596 -30.36 25.98 -17.24
C GLY A 596 -30.78 25.66 -18.68
N ALA A 597 -31.74 24.75 -18.88
CA ALA A 597 -32.15 24.29 -20.21
C ALA A 597 -32.83 25.40 -21.02
N VAL A 598 -32.47 25.49 -22.30
CA VAL A 598 -33.09 26.38 -23.30
C VAL A 598 -33.64 25.56 -24.47
N ALA A 599 -34.74 26.02 -25.06
CA ALA A 599 -35.36 25.37 -26.21
C ALA A 599 -34.57 25.65 -27.51
N GLY A 600 -34.59 24.69 -28.43
CA GLY A 600 -34.09 24.88 -29.79
C GLY A 600 -34.94 25.85 -30.62
N ALA A 601 -34.44 26.25 -31.78
CA ALA A 601 -35.18 27.10 -32.71
C ALA A 601 -36.35 26.33 -33.36
N ALA A 602 -37.45 27.04 -33.62
CA ALA A 602 -38.55 26.51 -34.40
C ALA A 602 -38.12 26.30 -35.86
N ILE A 603 -38.57 25.19 -36.46
CA ILE A 603 -38.26 24.78 -37.83
C ILE A 603 -39.58 24.51 -38.54
N GLY A 604 -39.85 25.24 -39.62
CA GLY A 604 -41.06 25.04 -40.43
C GLY A 604 -41.01 23.74 -41.23
N SER A 605 -42.18 23.34 -41.75
CA SER A 605 -42.28 22.22 -42.68
C SER A 605 -41.51 22.50 -43.97
N GLY A 606 -40.80 21.50 -44.49
CA GLY A 606 -40.14 21.54 -45.79
C GLY A 606 -41.09 21.68 -46.99
N TYR A 607 -42.42 21.65 -46.78
CA TYR A 607 -43.40 22.06 -47.78
C TYR A 607 -43.27 23.57 -48.09
N ASP A 608 -43.10 24.39 -47.05
CA ASP A 608 -42.94 25.86 -47.18
C ASP A 608 -41.49 26.26 -47.53
N GLY A 609 -40.55 25.29 -47.52
CA GLY A 609 -39.14 25.45 -47.86
C GLY A 609 -38.19 24.82 -46.84
N GLY A 610 -36.99 24.42 -47.28
CA GLY A 610 -35.97 23.80 -46.42
C GLY A 610 -36.16 22.28 -46.24
N THR A 611 -35.56 21.74 -45.18
CA THR A 611 -35.48 20.28 -44.94
C THR A 611 -36.28 19.79 -43.74
N GLY A 612 -37.04 20.66 -43.06
CA GLY A 612 -37.81 20.30 -41.87
C GLY A 612 -36.98 19.48 -40.87
N LEU A 613 -37.54 18.34 -40.45
CA LEU A 613 -36.89 17.38 -39.56
C LEU A 613 -36.18 16.21 -40.26
N SER A 614 -35.99 16.21 -41.58
CA SER A 614 -35.14 15.17 -42.20
C SER A 614 -33.67 15.31 -41.81
N ASP A 615 -33.25 16.51 -41.42
CA ASP A 615 -31.95 16.78 -40.81
C ASP A 615 -32.07 16.85 -39.28
N SER A 616 -30.94 16.67 -38.58
CA SER A 616 -30.89 16.86 -37.12
C SER A 616 -31.16 18.31 -36.73
N ARG A 617 -32.08 18.52 -35.79
CA ARG A 617 -32.45 19.82 -35.22
C ARG A 617 -32.45 19.75 -33.69
N ALA A 618 -31.99 20.82 -33.04
CA ALA A 618 -31.96 20.88 -31.59
C ALA A 618 -33.39 20.94 -31.01
N LEU A 619 -33.67 20.09 -30.01
CA LEU A 619 -34.86 20.18 -29.17
C LEU A 619 -34.58 21.11 -27.98
N GLY A 620 -33.42 20.98 -27.34
CA GLY A 620 -32.99 21.85 -26.27
C GLY A 620 -31.55 21.58 -25.85
N SER A 621 -30.95 22.52 -25.13
CA SER A 621 -29.56 22.45 -24.69
C SER A 621 -29.34 23.21 -23.40
N ALA A 622 -28.19 23.01 -22.76
CA ALA A 622 -27.68 23.94 -21.74
C ALA A 622 -26.20 24.24 -22.02
N ALA A 623 -25.78 25.47 -21.69
CA ALA A 623 -24.42 25.95 -21.91
C ALA A 623 -23.48 25.51 -20.78
N GLN A 624 -22.17 25.62 -21.00
CA GLN A 624 -21.16 25.43 -19.94
C GLN A 624 -21.50 26.30 -18.72
N GLY A 625 -21.46 25.71 -17.52
CA GLY A 625 -21.76 26.42 -16.28
C GLY A 625 -23.26 26.58 -15.99
N HIS A 626 -24.13 25.83 -16.67
CA HIS A 626 -25.57 25.85 -16.39
C HIS A 626 -25.89 25.40 -14.96
N ASP A 627 -27.07 25.78 -14.45
CA ASP A 627 -27.55 25.28 -13.16
C ASP A 627 -27.71 23.76 -13.21
N ARG A 628 -27.35 23.06 -12.13
CA ARG A 628 -27.61 21.62 -12.01
C ARG A 628 -29.08 21.37 -11.70
N GLY A 629 -29.64 20.27 -12.21
CA GLY A 629 -31.02 19.90 -11.96
C GLY A 629 -31.69 19.21 -13.14
N ALA A 630 -33.02 19.15 -13.11
CA ALA A 630 -33.83 18.52 -14.15
C ALA A 630 -34.68 19.54 -14.90
N ALA A 631 -34.86 19.33 -16.20
CA ALA A 631 -35.75 20.09 -17.07
C ALA A 631 -36.61 19.14 -17.89
N VAL A 632 -37.78 19.61 -18.34
CA VAL A 632 -38.63 18.85 -19.27
C VAL A 632 -38.70 19.60 -20.60
N LEU A 633 -38.25 18.95 -21.67
CA LEU A 633 -38.31 19.45 -23.05
C LEU A 633 -39.53 18.87 -23.77
N GLY A 634 -40.07 19.63 -24.72
CA GLY A 634 -41.15 19.19 -25.59
C GLY A 634 -41.12 19.95 -26.91
N SER A 635 -42.01 19.61 -27.83
CA SER A 635 -42.12 20.30 -29.11
C SER A 635 -43.51 20.11 -29.70
N ASP A 636 -44.08 21.19 -30.24
CA ASP A 636 -45.27 21.12 -31.08
C ASP A 636 -44.86 20.70 -32.50
N LEU A 637 -45.61 19.79 -33.11
CA LEU A 637 -45.34 19.22 -34.43
C LEU A 637 -46.32 19.77 -35.47
N ASP A 638 -45.79 20.06 -36.66
CA ASP A 638 -46.56 20.57 -37.81
C ASP A 638 -46.18 19.80 -39.08
N LEU A 639 -47.09 18.96 -39.57
CA LEU A 639 -46.88 18.13 -40.75
C LEU A 639 -47.71 18.64 -41.92
N LYS A 640 -47.03 19.08 -42.99
CA LYS A 640 -47.66 19.52 -44.25
C LYS A 640 -47.25 18.64 -45.42
N ILE A 641 -48.20 17.88 -45.95
CA ILE A 641 -47.96 16.84 -46.94
C ILE A 641 -48.48 17.33 -48.31
N PRO A 642 -47.71 17.21 -49.40
CA PRO A 642 -48.21 17.49 -50.74
C PRO A 642 -49.47 16.68 -51.06
N VAL A 643 -50.41 17.27 -51.81
CA VAL A 643 -51.69 16.64 -52.16
C VAL A 643 -51.54 15.41 -53.07
N GLU A 644 -50.38 15.24 -53.70
CA GLU A 644 -50.06 14.09 -54.56
C GLU A 644 -49.71 12.82 -53.77
N VAL A 645 -49.58 12.90 -52.44
CA VAL A 645 -49.32 11.73 -51.60
C VAL A 645 -50.57 10.86 -51.52
N ASP A 646 -50.41 9.57 -51.84
CA ASP A 646 -51.48 8.58 -51.80
C ASP A 646 -52.13 8.48 -50.41
N LYS A 647 -53.42 8.13 -50.37
CA LYS A 647 -54.09 7.79 -49.10
C LYS A 647 -53.39 6.59 -48.42
N GLY A 648 -53.09 6.71 -47.14
CA GLY A 648 -52.42 5.68 -46.36
C GLY A 648 -52.31 6.00 -44.86
N SER A 649 -51.84 5.03 -44.07
CA SER A 649 -51.55 5.15 -42.63
C SER A 649 -50.03 5.20 -42.38
N TYR A 650 -49.44 6.36 -42.66
CA TYR A 650 -47.99 6.51 -42.67
C TYR A 650 -47.38 6.58 -41.27
N ARG A 651 -46.20 5.97 -41.10
CA ARG A 651 -45.39 6.05 -39.87
C ARG A 651 -43.95 6.45 -40.17
N GLY A 652 -43.40 7.33 -39.34
CA GLY A 652 -41.98 7.71 -39.33
C GLY A 652 -41.40 7.55 -37.93
N THR A 653 -40.08 7.36 -37.85
CA THR A 653 -39.37 7.25 -36.57
C THR A 653 -38.65 8.55 -36.26
N LEU A 654 -38.98 9.16 -35.11
CA LEU A 654 -38.22 10.27 -34.55
C LEU A 654 -37.04 9.72 -33.74
N THR A 655 -35.81 9.96 -34.21
CA THR A 655 -34.59 9.57 -33.52
C THR A 655 -34.08 10.73 -32.68
N LEU A 656 -33.95 10.52 -31.38
CA LEU A 656 -33.36 11.46 -30.43
C LEU A 656 -31.87 11.17 -30.25
N THR A 657 -31.06 12.20 -30.15
CA THR A 657 -29.62 12.10 -29.89
C THR A 657 -29.26 13.09 -28.80
N ALA A 658 -28.66 12.57 -27.72
CA ALA A 658 -28.10 13.38 -26.66
C ALA A 658 -26.59 13.46 -26.83
N ILE A 659 -26.06 14.67 -26.74
CA ILE A 659 -24.63 14.94 -26.76
C ILE A 659 -24.29 15.64 -25.46
N SER A 660 -23.31 15.10 -24.76
CA SER A 660 -22.65 15.78 -23.66
C SER A 660 -21.16 15.77 -23.94
N ASN A 661 -20.52 16.92 -23.82
CA ASN A 661 -19.07 17.05 -23.94
C ASN A 661 -18.38 17.05 -22.57
#